data_AF-A0A6N8HLU6-F1
#
_entry.id   AF-A0A6N8HLU6-F1
#
_cell.length_a   1.000
_cell.length_b   1.000
_cell.length_c   1.000
_cell.angle_alpha   90.00
_cell.angle_beta   90.00
_cell.angle_gamma   90.00
#
_symmetry.space_group_name_H-M   'P 1'
#
loop_
_entity.id
_entity.type
_entity.pdbx_description
1 polymer ?
#
loop_
_entity_poly.entity_id
_entity_poly.type
_entity_poly.pdbx_seq_one_letter_code
_entity_poly.pdbx_strand_id
1 'polypeptide(L)'
;MTSWIIAGIEEAIKAEMDVINLSLGGSNNDSITADAQAVNNAMLSGVVTVVANGNSGSDRESVGSPATAVSAISVGNSTNPEEHQSAQVTMRAGDFSSEGEMNLMSWTFGERPSEAISGTFDVVSVSGVGEKGDYDDVNAEGKFALVERGEIPFVDKISAAKDAGAVGTLIYNTADGDNAPGPADVYLGDDFDLLPSFDMSYTDGQVFTEALESVNGEGTVTFASFDKTVTEGDEVSDSSSRGPANPLYDIKPDVVAPGSNIMSSIAEYQKDYPEATYEKAYERKSGTSMAAPHIAGIAALLLEKNGDWSPFDVKAALSNTAKVLDKEAFDVFDQGAGRVVPTAAINPAMIASVNNSDEKNGEVEGRRGTIAFGYTLPSEEEKSTFSKEILIDNQIGKPEDYTADVEIISHPDGDMTDAEVTVDKPSFHLEDNQKIQVNLNLPAGKSDTGDEILGYIHLKSKSGNISLPFAASLAFKPEFGIKNMELESYHISPNDDKKADSTNLTFEFHEMHFLSVVYFWDVLNPTGGIDGEGTAGDIYQEVGLEQGPHNIEISNVILDPEDNSKESTIPDGVYTVELSTLTFETNEIDDDNDGPIFIVTEAPEIEVNKPKADAAYVAGKVDSKYFDFEEPLNTIYNLGYNPKDYLHGTYTITDVAGDKVKDGTFDVDHNGSFKINTDNLAGGSYTMHIHVTDEAENEVETAVSFPVESEITNIQPAEDQYLTPGDKVKVTFESNAKGGEANFHVSLPSAKMADTNANMEEVEPGVYEGIWTTPKNVNLEGAEVIVSLENKSGNVVTATAGGNLFIYPDNVERISGDLRYDTAIETSKKGWDKADTVVLARGDEFADALAGVPLAHELDAPILLTPTDELWEGTEEEAARLEANKVIILGGENAISAGVEQTLSDSGLDVRRINGADRFETATLIAKEVAPNGSNKVAVANGMDFPDALSVAASAAQEGMPILLAKESWLPEATKETVKDLGVEKTYVVGGTTVINDDITKQLPKVTRLAGDDRYDTNIKVLDHFEAASKHMYAATGKNYADALTGAVLAAKNNSQILLVHDKVPDLTADYISDKDISRFTIFGGPNAVNKDIQQTLRDY
;
A
#
# COMPACT_ATOMS: atom_id res chain seq x y z
N MET A 1 -11.15 4.95 10.86
CA MET A 1 -11.31 3.54 11.37
C MET A 1 -11.37 2.51 10.23
N THR A 2 -12.06 2.80 9.12
CA THR A 2 -12.31 1.89 7.99
C THR A 2 -11.06 1.25 7.36
N SER A 3 -9.96 2.00 7.20
CA SER A 3 -8.74 1.51 6.55
C SER A 3 -8.07 0.32 7.28
N TRP A 4 -8.10 0.28 8.62
CA TRP A 4 -7.50 -0.81 9.38
C TRP A 4 -8.33 -2.10 9.33
N ILE A 5 -9.67 -1.97 9.28
CA ILE A 5 -10.59 -3.11 9.11
C ILE A 5 -10.35 -3.76 7.74
N ILE A 6 -10.26 -2.96 6.68
CA ILE A 6 -9.95 -3.44 5.33
C ILE A 6 -8.59 -4.15 5.31
N ALA A 7 -7.56 -3.56 5.90
CA ALA A 7 -6.24 -4.19 5.99
C ALA A 7 -6.28 -5.54 6.75
N GLY A 8 -7.08 -5.63 7.82
CA GLY A 8 -7.28 -6.89 8.56
C GLY A 8 -7.98 -7.98 7.75
N ILE A 9 -9.00 -7.61 6.96
CA ILE A 9 -9.67 -8.53 6.03
C ILE A 9 -8.69 -9.02 4.96
N GLU A 10 -7.95 -8.10 4.34
CA GLU A 10 -6.95 -8.46 3.32
C GLU A 10 -5.86 -9.38 3.88
N GLU A 11 -5.38 -9.11 5.09
CA GLU A 11 -4.38 -9.95 5.74
C GLU A 11 -4.92 -11.34 6.06
N ALA A 12 -6.18 -11.44 6.51
CA ALA A 12 -6.82 -12.73 6.74
C ALA A 12 -6.92 -13.57 5.45
N ILE A 13 -7.21 -12.93 4.31
CA ILE A 13 -7.22 -13.58 2.99
C ILE A 13 -5.80 -14.02 2.60
N LYS A 14 -4.79 -13.14 2.74
CA LYS A 14 -3.38 -13.46 2.45
C LYS A 14 -2.84 -14.59 3.33
N ALA A 15 -3.36 -14.69 4.56
CA ALA A 15 -3.04 -15.75 5.51
C ALA A 15 -3.85 -17.04 5.29
N GLU A 16 -4.63 -17.14 4.22
CA GLU A 16 -5.42 -18.32 3.84
C GLU A 16 -6.42 -18.75 4.93
N MET A 17 -7.05 -17.80 5.62
CA MET A 17 -8.11 -18.09 6.59
C MET A 17 -9.38 -18.54 5.88
N ASP A 18 -10.06 -19.58 6.40
CA ASP A 18 -11.30 -20.10 5.81
C ASP A 18 -12.54 -19.24 6.18
N VAL A 19 -12.53 -18.66 7.38
CA VAL A 19 -13.66 -17.91 7.95
C VAL A 19 -13.16 -16.64 8.66
N ILE A 20 -13.82 -15.52 8.42
CA ILE A 20 -13.63 -14.24 9.10
C ILE A 20 -14.90 -13.93 9.90
N ASN A 21 -14.74 -13.63 11.19
CA ASN A 21 -15.80 -13.07 12.03
C ASN A 21 -15.54 -11.58 12.28
N LEU A 22 -16.47 -10.72 11.89
CA LEU A 22 -16.44 -9.28 12.10
C LEU A 22 -17.58 -8.85 13.04
N SER A 23 -17.28 -8.85 14.34
CA SER A 23 -18.19 -8.31 15.37
C SER A 23 -17.98 -6.80 15.53
N LEU A 24 -18.18 -6.05 14.44
CA LEU A 24 -18.00 -4.59 14.34
C LEU A 24 -18.97 -4.01 13.30
N GLY A 25 -19.19 -2.70 13.36
CA GLY A 25 -19.96 -1.95 12.36
C GLY A 25 -20.09 -0.47 12.72
N GLY A 26 -20.39 0.36 11.72
CA GLY A 26 -20.78 1.77 11.88
C GLY A 26 -22.29 1.97 11.65
N SER A 27 -22.80 3.17 11.85
CA SER A 27 -24.22 3.51 11.66
C SER A 27 -24.65 3.61 10.18
N ASN A 28 -23.70 3.72 9.26
CA ASN A 28 -24.01 3.91 7.84
C ASN A 28 -24.69 2.66 7.24
N ASN A 29 -25.97 2.77 6.93
CA ASN A 29 -26.72 1.77 6.19
C ASN A 29 -26.50 1.94 4.68
N ASP A 30 -25.32 1.58 4.18
CA ASP A 30 -25.02 1.55 2.75
C ASP A 30 -24.15 0.33 2.42
N SER A 31 -24.49 -0.39 1.36
CA SER A 31 -23.78 -1.57 0.85
C SER A 31 -22.62 -1.25 -0.09
N ILE A 32 -22.42 0.02 -0.48
CA ILE A 32 -21.31 0.44 -1.35
C ILE A 32 -20.12 1.07 -0.61
N THR A 33 -20.14 1.09 0.72
CA THR A 33 -19.03 1.55 1.56
C THR A 33 -17.77 0.72 1.33
N ALA A 34 -16.59 1.31 1.61
CA ALA A 34 -15.30 0.66 1.34
C ALA A 34 -15.11 -0.65 2.13
N ASP A 35 -15.58 -0.71 3.38
CA ASP A 35 -15.59 -1.91 4.22
C ASP A 35 -16.61 -2.95 3.74
N ALA A 36 -17.80 -2.55 3.27
CA ALA A 36 -18.73 -3.49 2.65
C ALA A 36 -18.15 -4.12 1.36
N GLN A 37 -17.46 -3.32 0.54
CA GLN A 37 -16.77 -3.83 -0.65
C GLN A 37 -15.63 -4.80 -0.30
N ALA A 38 -14.87 -4.53 0.77
CA ALA A 38 -13.85 -5.45 1.25
C ALA A 38 -14.45 -6.80 1.69
N VAL A 39 -15.59 -6.79 2.38
CA VAL A 39 -16.31 -8.02 2.76
C VAL A 39 -16.82 -8.77 1.53
N ASN A 40 -17.35 -8.08 0.52
CA ASN A 40 -17.75 -8.71 -0.74
C ASN A 40 -16.56 -9.40 -1.43
N ASN A 41 -15.40 -8.73 -1.50
CA ASN A 41 -14.18 -9.28 -2.08
C ASN A 41 -13.64 -10.49 -1.30
N ALA A 42 -13.80 -10.52 0.03
CA ALA A 42 -13.42 -11.68 0.85
C ALA A 42 -14.25 -12.92 0.51
N MET A 43 -15.58 -12.76 0.42
CA MET A 43 -16.49 -13.84 0.00
C MET A 43 -16.15 -14.37 -1.39
N LEU A 44 -15.87 -13.47 -2.34
CA LEU A 44 -15.47 -13.84 -3.71
C LEU A 44 -14.10 -14.52 -3.78
N SER A 45 -13.21 -14.23 -2.84
CA SER A 45 -11.89 -14.86 -2.73
C SER A 45 -11.94 -16.24 -2.09
N GLY A 46 -13.12 -16.75 -1.73
CA GLY A 46 -13.30 -18.08 -1.13
C GLY A 46 -13.31 -18.09 0.40
N VAL A 47 -13.34 -16.92 1.06
CA VAL A 47 -13.33 -16.80 2.52
C VAL A 47 -14.72 -16.47 3.05
N VAL A 48 -15.28 -17.33 3.91
CA VAL A 48 -16.60 -17.08 4.51
C VAL A 48 -16.50 -15.91 5.49
N THR A 49 -17.20 -14.82 5.20
CA THR A 49 -17.20 -13.63 6.06
C THR A 49 -18.55 -13.48 6.75
N VAL A 50 -18.51 -13.54 8.08
CA VAL A 50 -19.66 -13.41 8.97
C VAL A 50 -19.58 -12.07 9.70
N VAL A 51 -20.66 -11.31 9.70
CA VAL A 51 -20.70 -9.94 10.24
C VAL A 51 -21.87 -9.79 11.21
N ALA A 52 -21.66 -9.12 12.33
CA ALA A 52 -22.74 -8.76 13.25
C ALA A 52 -23.66 -7.68 12.62
N ASN A 53 -24.99 -7.85 12.70
CA ASN A 53 -25.93 -6.94 12.01
C ASN A 53 -26.02 -5.53 12.62
N GLY A 54 -25.58 -5.35 13.87
CA GLY A 54 -25.69 -4.10 14.63
C GLY A 54 -26.59 -4.23 15.86
N ASN A 55 -26.51 -3.25 16.78
CA ASN A 55 -27.26 -3.23 18.04
C ASN A 55 -28.10 -1.95 18.20
N SER A 56 -28.56 -1.37 17.08
CA SER A 56 -29.33 -0.12 17.03
C SER A 56 -30.81 -0.33 16.70
N GLY A 57 -31.32 -1.55 16.89
CA GLY A 57 -32.75 -1.85 16.74
C GLY A 57 -33.60 -1.21 17.86
N SER A 58 -34.93 -1.30 17.78
CA SER A 58 -35.72 -2.18 16.90
C SER A 58 -36.18 -1.53 15.59
N ASP A 59 -35.80 -0.29 15.33
CA ASP A 59 -36.30 0.44 14.17
C ASP A 59 -35.79 -0.19 12.86
N ARG A 60 -36.62 -0.13 11.81
CA ARG A 60 -36.25 -0.55 10.44
C ARG A 60 -35.02 0.23 9.99
N GLU A 61 -34.24 -0.36 9.09
CA GLU A 61 -33.05 0.26 8.48
C GLU A 61 -31.91 0.62 9.44
N SER A 62 -31.93 0.08 10.67
CA SER A 62 -30.88 0.25 11.67
C SER A 62 -29.64 -0.64 11.43
N VAL A 63 -29.62 -1.43 10.37
CA VAL A 63 -28.44 -2.22 9.95
C VAL A 63 -27.30 -1.32 9.50
N GLY A 64 -26.09 -1.61 9.96
CA GLY A 64 -24.89 -0.82 9.67
C GLY A 64 -23.89 -1.51 8.76
N SER A 65 -23.01 -0.72 8.12
CA SER A 65 -21.85 -1.22 7.38
C SER A 65 -20.79 -1.80 8.34
N PRO A 66 -20.14 -2.94 8.04
CA PRO A 66 -20.17 -3.65 6.75
C PRO A 66 -21.20 -4.78 6.64
N ALA A 67 -22.16 -4.90 7.58
CA ALA A 67 -23.16 -5.96 7.55
C ALA A 67 -24.15 -5.83 6.37
N THR A 68 -24.31 -4.60 5.87
CA THR A 68 -24.99 -4.23 4.62
C THR A 68 -24.38 -4.86 3.38
N ALA A 69 -23.13 -5.33 3.43
CA ALA A 69 -22.48 -6.01 2.32
C ALA A 69 -23.33 -7.18 1.82
N VAL A 70 -23.69 -7.13 0.54
CA VAL A 70 -24.68 -8.07 -0.01
C VAL A 70 -24.17 -9.52 -0.03
N SER A 71 -22.85 -9.74 -0.12
CA SER A 71 -22.28 -11.10 -0.04
C SER A 71 -22.11 -11.61 1.40
N ALA A 72 -22.01 -10.74 2.40
CA ALA A 72 -21.75 -11.12 3.79
C ALA A 72 -22.81 -12.06 4.36
N ILE A 73 -22.45 -12.86 5.35
CA ILE A 73 -23.43 -13.52 6.24
C ILE A 73 -23.67 -12.59 7.42
N SER A 74 -24.71 -11.75 7.35
CA SER A 74 -25.10 -10.87 8.45
C SER A 74 -25.93 -11.61 9.48
N VAL A 75 -25.63 -11.38 10.76
CA VAL A 75 -26.20 -12.14 11.89
C VAL A 75 -26.90 -11.22 12.88
N GLY A 76 -28.21 -11.38 13.02
CA GLY A 76 -29.00 -10.76 14.07
C GLY A 76 -28.98 -11.55 15.38
N ASN A 77 -29.46 -10.92 16.47
CA ASN A 77 -29.37 -11.46 17.81
C ASN A 77 -30.70 -12.07 18.27
N SER A 78 -30.70 -13.38 18.53
CA SER A 78 -31.79 -14.07 19.21
C SER A 78 -31.47 -14.39 20.69
N THR A 79 -32.50 -14.60 21.50
CA THR A 79 -32.35 -15.02 22.90
C THR A 79 -32.08 -16.53 23.01
N ASN A 80 -31.41 -16.91 24.10
CA ASN A 80 -31.36 -18.29 24.55
C ASN A 80 -32.51 -18.59 25.51
N PRO A 81 -32.83 -19.88 25.74
CA PRO A 81 -33.55 -20.28 26.94
C PRO A 81 -32.75 -19.89 28.19
N GLU A 82 -33.34 -19.08 29.07
CA GLU A 82 -32.70 -18.55 30.28
C GLU A 82 -33.39 -19.07 31.53
N GLU A 83 -32.61 -19.38 32.58
CA GLU A 83 -33.15 -19.81 33.87
C GLU A 83 -33.44 -18.60 34.76
N HIS A 84 -34.71 -18.28 34.93
CA HIS A 84 -35.16 -17.24 35.83
C HIS A 84 -35.45 -17.86 37.20
N GLN A 85 -35.09 -17.14 38.27
CA GLN A 85 -35.38 -17.57 39.64
C GLN A 85 -36.17 -16.49 40.37
N SER A 86 -37.03 -16.92 41.28
CA SER A 86 -37.74 -16.05 42.21
C SER A 86 -37.66 -16.62 43.62
N ALA A 87 -37.95 -15.80 44.63
CA ALA A 87 -38.06 -16.24 46.01
C ALA A 87 -39.24 -15.58 46.71
N GLN A 88 -39.79 -16.25 47.72
CA GLN A 88 -40.67 -15.61 48.69
C GLN A 88 -39.82 -14.77 49.64
N VAL A 89 -40.09 -13.47 49.64
CA VAL A 89 -39.34 -12.46 50.40
C VAL A 89 -40.24 -11.87 51.47
N THR A 90 -39.81 -11.96 52.73
CA THR A 90 -40.46 -11.29 53.86
C THR A 90 -39.58 -10.15 54.37
N MET A 91 -40.06 -8.92 54.28
CA MET A 91 -39.37 -7.71 54.75
C MET A 91 -39.96 -7.25 56.10
N ARG A 92 -39.12 -6.83 57.03
CA ARG A 92 -39.54 -6.33 58.36
C ARG A 92 -38.68 -5.16 58.83
N ALA A 93 -39.33 -4.13 59.38
CA ALA A 93 -38.69 -3.01 60.07
C ALA A 93 -39.65 -2.43 61.12
N GLY A 94 -39.32 -2.54 62.41
CA GLY A 94 -40.25 -2.17 63.48
C GLY A 94 -41.57 -2.96 63.44
N ASP A 95 -42.70 -2.25 63.36
CA ASP A 95 -44.04 -2.83 63.22
C ASP A 95 -44.41 -3.15 61.75
N PHE A 96 -43.61 -2.73 60.78
CA PHE A 96 -43.81 -3.03 59.36
C PHE A 96 -43.44 -4.48 59.05
N SER A 97 -44.31 -5.15 58.28
CA SER A 97 -44.05 -6.47 57.71
C SER A 97 -44.74 -6.57 56.36
N SER A 98 -44.01 -6.95 55.32
CA SER A 98 -44.54 -7.29 54.00
C SER A 98 -44.01 -8.64 53.55
N GLU A 99 -44.79 -9.37 52.76
CA GLU A 99 -44.43 -10.67 52.20
C GLU A 99 -44.92 -10.72 50.75
N GLY A 100 -44.04 -11.13 49.84
CA GLY A 100 -44.34 -11.24 48.42
C GLY A 100 -43.27 -12.05 47.68
N GLU A 101 -43.60 -12.46 46.46
CA GLU A 101 -42.63 -13.06 45.55
C GLU A 101 -41.81 -11.96 44.88
N MET A 102 -40.50 -12.13 44.81
CA MET A 102 -39.60 -11.22 44.10
C MET A 102 -38.71 -11.99 43.14
N ASN A 103 -38.53 -11.42 41.95
CA ASN A 103 -37.65 -11.96 40.92
C ASN A 103 -36.19 -11.69 41.28
N LEU A 104 -35.35 -12.71 41.08
CA LEU A 104 -33.91 -12.58 41.19
C LEU A 104 -33.36 -12.02 39.87
N MET A 105 -32.73 -10.85 39.95
CA MET A 105 -32.09 -10.17 38.82
C MET A 105 -30.76 -10.84 38.48
N SER A 106 -29.94 -11.11 39.50
CA SER A 106 -28.60 -11.65 39.34
C SER A 106 -28.15 -12.51 40.50
N TRP A 107 -27.08 -13.28 40.29
CA TRP A 107 -26.34 -13.96 41.35
C TRP A 107 -24.88 -14.22 40.95
N THR A 108 -24.07 -14.66 41.92
CA THR A 108 -22.67 -14.98 41.68
C THR A 108 -22.53 -16.27 40.86
N PHE A 109 -21.78 -16.22 39.76
CA PHE A 109 -21.53 -17.38 38.91
C PHE A 109 -20.94 -18.56 39.71
N GLY A 110 -21.45 -19.76 39.43
CA GLY A 110 -21.04 -20.99 40.10
C GLY A 110 -21.65 -21.20 41.49
N GLU A 111 -22.38 -20.22 42.03
CA GLU A 111 -23.15 -20.36 43.26
C GLU A 111 -24.61 -20.68 43.00
N ARG A 112 -25.28 -21.27 44.00
CA ARG A 112 -26.72 -21.52 43.98
C ARG A 112 -27.42 -20.51 44.87
N PRO A 113 -28.29 -19.63 44.35
CA PRO A 113 -28.97 -18.62 45.15
C PRO A 113 -29.69 -19.21 46.38
N SER A 114 -30.39 -20.33 46.18
CA SER A 114 -31.10 -21.04 47.26
C SER A 114 -30.20 -21.58 48.37
N GLU A 115 -28.90 -21.72 48.14
CA GLU A 115 -27.91 -22.15 49.14
C GLU A 115 -27.13 -20.96 49.72
N ALA A 116 -26.86 -19.94 48.91
CA ALA A 116 -26.08 -18.75 49.28
C ALA A 116 -26.85 -17.78 50.19
N ILE A 117 -28.14 -17.57 49.93
CA ILE A 117 -28.94 -16.51 50.58
C ILE A 117 -30.24 -17.03 51.22
N SER A 118 -30.29 -18.29 51.66
CA SER A 118 -31.45 -18.80 52.39
C SER A 118 -31.50 -18.30 53.85
N GLY A 119 -32.66 -17.86 54.31
CA GLY A 119 -32.86 -17.43 55.70
C GLY A 119 -32.98 -15.92 55.86
N THR A 120 -32.73 -15.41 57.08
CA THR A 120 -32.93 -14.01 57.46
C THR A 120 -31.60 -13.25 57.49
N PHE A 121 -31.58 -12.08 56.86
CA PHE A 121 -30.44 -11.17 56.78
C PHE A 121 -30.85 -9.78 57.26
N ASP A 122 -29.90 -9.03 57.81
CA ASP A 122 -30.12 -7.61 58.11
C ASP A 122 -30.14 -6.81 56.80
N VAL A 123 -30.93 -5.73 56.78
CA VAL A 123 -31.03 -4.79 55.66
C VAL A 123 -30.53 -3.43 56.10
N VAL A 124 -29.84 -2.73 55.20
CA VAL A 124 -29.49 -1.32 55.34
C VAL A 124 -30.02 -0.53 54.14
N SER A 125 -30.59 0.65 54.40
CA SER A 125 -31.00 1.57 53.35
C SER A 125 -29.79 2.39 52.88
N VAL A 126 -29.63 2.50 51.56
CA VAL A 126 -28.60 3.33 50.92
C VAL A 126 -29.28 4.58 50.37
N SER A 127 -28.87 5.75 50.84
CA SER A 127 -29.41 7.03 50.38
C SER A 127 -28.79 7.40 49.05
N GLY A 128 -29.52 7.20 47.96
CA GLY A 128 -29.05 7.48 46.61
C GLY A 128 -29.38 6.35 45.65
N VAL A 129 -28.67 6.32 44.53
CA VAL A 129 -28.87 5.35 43.45
C VAL A 129 -27.94 4.15 43.56
N GLY A 130 -27.14 4.05 44.63
CA GLY A 130 -26.18 2.96 44.85
C GLY A 130 -24.86 3.17 44.13
N GLU A 131 -24.45 4.42 43.93
CA GLU A 131 -23.09 4.70 43.47
C GLU A 131 -22.08 4.50 44.61
N LYS A 132 -20.79 4.41 44.29
CA LYS A 132 -19.75 4.12 45.28
C LYS A 132 -19.74 5.09 46.47
N GLY A 133 -20.01 6.38 46.21
CA GLY A 133 -20.08 7.42 47.25
C GLY A 133 -21.25 7.26 48.22
N ASP A 134 -22.35 6.63 47.79
CA ASP A 134 -23.54 6.43 48.64
C ASP A 134 -23.25 5.48 49.83
N TYR A 135 -22.16 4.71 49.76
CA TYR A 135 -21.74 3.77 50.79
C TYR A 135 -20.74 4.34 51.80
N ASP A 136 -20.21 5.56 51.61
CA ASP A 136 -19.12 6.12 52.43
C ASP A 136 -19.45 6.16 53.94
N ASP A 137 -20.72 6.42 54.27
CA ASP A 137 -21.23 6.49 55.64
C ASP A 137 -22.21 5.34 56.00
N VAL A 138 -22.28 4.28 55.17
CA VAL A 138 -23.22 3.17 55.31
C VAL A 138 -22.50 1.84 55.56
N ASN A 139 -22.81 1.16 56.67
CA ASN A 139 -22.25 -0.16 56.96
C ASN A 139 -23.09 -1.30 56.33
N ALA A 140 -22.69 -1.69 55.12
CA ALA A 140 -23.31 -2.76 54.34
C ALA A 140 -22.69 -4.16 54.58
N GLU A 141 -21.58 -4.27 55.31
CA GLU A 141 -20.87 -5.54 55.56
C GLU A 141 -21.80 -6.63 56.13
N GLY A 142 -21.96 -7.72 55.37
CA GLY A 142 -22.78 -8.87 55.76
C GLY A 142 -24.30 -8.68 55.62
N LYS A 143 -24.76 -7.57 55.03
CA LYS A 143 -26.17 -7.17 54.94
C LYS A 143 -26.68 -7.13 53.51
N PHE A 144 -28.00 -7.06 53.36
CA PHE A 144 -28.62 -6.66 52.10
C PHE A 144 -28.70 -5.13 52.01
N ALA A 145 -28.29 -4.57 50.87
CA ALA A 145 -28.45 -3.14 50.59
C ALA A 145 -29.77 -2.89 49.85
N LEU A 146 -30.62 -2.02 50.39
CA LEU A 146 -31.81 -1.50 49.71
C LEU A 146 -31.40 -0.25 48.92
N VAL A 147 -31.59 -0.28 47.61
CA VAL A 147 -31.08 0.73 46.66
C VAL A 147 -32.19 1.12 45.69
N GLU A 148 -32.28 2.40 45.32
CA GLU A 148 -33.20 2.88 44.29
C GLU A 148 -32.61 2.70 42.87
N ARG A 149 -33.45 2.31 41.91
CA ARG A 149 -33.12 2.44 40.49
C ARG A 149 -32.81 3.91 40.17
N GLY A 150 -31.93 4.16 39.22
CA GLY A 150 -31.57 5.54 38.86
C GLY A 150 -30.61 5.56 37.68
N GLU A 151 -29.88 6.66 37.54
CA GLU A 151 -29.10 6.98 36.34
C GLU A 151 -27.91 6.04 36.07
N ILE A 152 -27.43 5.30 37.09
CA ILE A 152 -26.34 4.32 36.91
C ILE A 152 -26.86 2.91 36.55
N PRO A 153 -26.11 2.12 35.74
CA PRO A 153 -26.44 0.73 35.42
C PRO A 153 -26.65 -0.16 36.65
N PHE A 154 -27.54 -1.15 36.55
CA PHE A 154 -27.79 -2.10 37.65
C PHE A 154 -26.53 -2.86 38.09
N VAL A 155 -25.67 -3.25 37.15
CA VAL A 155 -24.41 -3.95 37.43
C VAL A 155 -23.47 -3.11 38.29
N ASP A 156 -23.42 -1.79 38.07
CA ASP A 156 -22.58 -0.87 38.84
C ASP A 156 -23.10 -0.70 40.27
N LYS A 157 -24.43 -0.63 40.45
CA LYS A 157 -25.08 -0.62 41.78
C LYS A 157 -24.71 -1.87 42.57
N ILE A 158 -24.78 -3.03 41.91
CA ILE A 158 -24.51 -4.33 42.52
C ILE A 158 -23.01 -4.45 42.88
N SER A 159 -22.13 -3.98 41.99
CA SER A 159 -20.69 -3.96 42.23
C SER A 159 -20.32 -3.03 43.39
N ALA A 160 -20.90 -1.82 43.47
CA ALA A 160 -20.66 -0.89 44.56
C ALA A 160 -21.13 -1.46 45.92
N ALA A 161 -22.30 -2.12 45.95
CA ALA A 161 -22.78 -2.81 47.15
C ALA A 161 -21.82 -3.92 47.59
N LYS A 162 -21.30 -4.71 46.64
CA LYS A 162 -20.34 -5.78 46.89
C LYS A 162 -19.02 -5.26 47.45
N ASP A 163 -18.49 -4.18 46.88
CA ASP A 163 -17.29 -3.50 47.36
C ASP A 163 -17.45 -2.97 48.79
N ALA A 164 -18.67 -2.55 49.15
CA ALA A 164 -19.05 -2.13 50.50
C ALA A 164 -19.31 -3.30 51.48
N GLY A 165 -19.16 -4.55 51.02
CA GLY A 165 -19.30 -5.77 51.83
C GLY A 165 -20.72 -6.34 51.91
N ALA A 166 -21.67 -5.86 51.10
CA ALA A 166 -23.02 -6.42 51.05
C ALA A 166 -23.01 -7.88 50.58
N VAL A 167 -23.97 -8.67 51.07
CA VAL A 167 -24.18 -10.07 50.64
C VAL A 167 -25.30 -10.21 49.60
N GLY A 168 -25.98 -9.11 49.29
CA GLY A 168 -27.02 -9.03 48.26
C GLY A 168 -27.64 -7.65 48.18
N THR A 169 -28.47 -7.41 47.17
CA THR A 169 -29.20 -6.15 47.00
C THR A 169 -30.70 -6.36 46.82
N LEU A 170 -31.46 -5.37 47.27
CA LEU A 170 -32.87 -5.18 46.98
C LEU A 170 -32.95 -3.89 46.17
N ILE A 171 -33.24 -3.97 44.87
CA ILE A 171 -33.26 -2.80 44.00
C ILE A 171 -34.71 -2.47 43.69
N TYR A 172 -35.20 -1.32 44.17
CA TYR A 172 -36.56 -0.90 43.90
C TYR A 172 -36.64 0.10 42.75
N ASN A 173 -37.66 -0.03 41.91
CA ASN A 173 -37.86 0.81 40.72
C ASN A 173 -38.09 2.29 41.09
N THR A 174 -38.03 3.22 40.12
CA THR A 174 -38.40 4.63 40.33
C THR A 174 -39.85 4.91 39.97
N ALA A 175 -40.35 6.11 40.28
CA ALA A 175 -41.73 6.51 39.98
C ALA A 175 -42.06 6.56 38.47
N ASP A 176 -41.03 6.79 37.65
CA ASP A 176 -41.06 7.00 36.20
C ASP A 176 -40.28 5.94 35.41
N GLY A 177 -39.70 4.94 36.10
CA GLY A 177 -38.97 3.85 35.46
C GLY A 177 -39.89 2.93 34.66
N ASP A 178 -39.31 2.16 33.74
CA ASP A 178 -40.05 1.17 32.96
C ASP A 178 -40.85 0.23 33.88
N ASN A 179 -42.09 -0.06 33.49
CA ASN A 179 -43.05 -0.87 34.25
C ASN A 179 -43.46 -0.28 35.62
N ALA A 180 -43.12 0.98 35.93
CA ALA A 180 -43.57 1.65 37.16
C ALA A 180 -45.10 1.72 37.25
N PRO A 181 -45.70 1.58 38.46
CA PRO A 181 -45.02 1.47 39.76
C PRO A 181 -44.52 0.06 40.12
N GLY A 182 -44.59 -0.91 39.20
CA GLY A 182 -44.11 -2.27 39.36
C GLY A 182 -42.58 -2.41 39.40
N PRO A 183 -42.06 -3.66 39.51
CA PRO A 183 -40.63 -3.95 39.37
C PRO A 183 -40.12 -3.60 37.96
N ALA A 184 -38.81 -3.49 37.79
CA ALA A 184 -38.21 -3.12 36.51
C ALA A 184 -38.28 -4.25 35.45
N ASP A 185 -38.55 -5.49 35.88
CA ASP A 185 -38.53 -6.72 35.09
C ASP A 185 -37.16 -6.97 34.40
N VAL A 186 -36.08 -6.63 35.09
CA VAL A 186 -34.71 -6.76 34.58
C VAL A 186 -34.06 -8.07 35.04
N TYR A 187 -33.55 -8.83 34.08
CA TYR A 187 -32.78 -10.06 34.30
C TYR A 187 -31.35 -9.88 33.78
N LEU A 188 -30.36 -10.08 34.66
CA LEU A 188 -28.93 -9.94 34.37
C LEU A 188 -28.21 -11.31 34.32
N GLY A 189 -28.80 -12.34 34.92
CA GLY A 189 -28.19 -13.68 34.99
C GLY A 189 -27.06 -13.78 36.01
N ASP A 190 -26.13 -14.70 35.79
CA ASP A 190 -25.02 -14.94 36.70
C ASP A 190 -23.66 -14.49 36.17
N ASP A 191 -22.90 -13.85 37.05
CA ASP A 191 -21.56 -13.35 36.76
C ASP A 191 -20.69 -13.42 38.02
N PHE A 192 -19.36 -13.44 37.89
CA PHE A 192 -18.46 -13.45 39.03
C PHE A 192 -18.54 -12.18 39.87
N ASP A 193 -18.89 -11.05 39.25
CA ASP A 193 -18.94 -9.75 39.90
C ASP A 193 -20.29 -9.39 40.49
N LEU A 194 -21.35 -10.11 40.13
CA LEU A 194 -22.70 -9.89 40.65
C LEU A 194 -22.95 -10.59 41.99
N LEU A 195 -23.83 -9.97 42.78
CA LEU A 195 -24.41 -10.53 44.00
C LEU A 195 -25.83 -11.05 43.72
N PRO A 196 -26.40 -11.85 44.63
CA PRO A 196 -27.83 -12.09 44.68
C PRO A 196 -28.60 -10.77 44.82
N SER A 197 -29.33 -10.38 43.78
CA SER A 197 -30.01 -9.09 43.68
C SER A 197 -31.47 -9.31 43.29
N PHE A 198 -32.41 -8.68 44.00
CA PHE A 198 -33.85 -8.84 43.74
C PHE A 198 -34.48 -7.55 43.24
N ASP A 199 -35.37 -7.71 42.26
CA ASP A 199 -36.14 -6.64 41.65
C ASP A 199 -37.39 -6.35 42.49
N MET A 200 -37.59 -5.09 42.84
CA MET A 200 -38.65 -4.64 43.74
C MET A 200 -39.44 -3.50 43.10
N SER A 201 -40.75 -3.49 43.36
CA SER A 201 -41.63 -2.41 42.90
C SER A 201 -41.26 -1.08 43.55
N TYR A 202 -41.46 0.03 42.83
CA TYR A 202 -41.29 1.38 43.40
C TYR A 202 -42.12 1.55 44.68
N THR A 203 -43.35 1.02 44.69
CA THR A 203 -44.25 1.12 45.84
C THR A 203 -43.75 0.37 47.07
N ASP A 204 -43.22 -0.84 46.91
CA ASP A 204 -42.72 -1.63 48.04
C ASP A 204 -41.41 -1.05 48.59
N GLY A 205 -40.54 -0.60 47.68
CA GLY A 205 -39.27 0.05 48.03
C GLY A 205 -39.46 1.30 48.87
N GLN A 206 -40.31 2.23 48.41
CA GLN A 206 -40.60 3.47 49.15
C GLN A 206 -41.13 3.19 50.56
N VAL A 207 -42.12 2.29 50.68
CA VAL A 207 -42.71 1.95 51.98
C VAL A 207 -41.69 1.26 52.89
N PHE A 208 -40.81 0.42 52.34
CA PHE A 208 -39.79 -0.25 53.13
C PHE A 208 -38.68 0.71 53.58
N THR A 209 -38.27 1.65 52.72
CA THR A 209 -37.36 2.75 53.07
C THR A 209 -37.91 3.59 54.22
N GLU A 210 -39.16 4.07 54.14
CA GLU A 210 -39.82 4.81 55.24
C GLU A 210 -39.88 3.99 56.54
N ALA A 211 -40.15 2.68 56.42
CA ALA A 211 -40.20 1.79 57.57
C ALA A 211 -38.82 1.62 58.23
N LEU A 212 -37.74 1.49 57.44
CA LEU A 212 -36.37 1.42 57.93
C LEU A 212 -35.98 2.72 58.65
N GLU A 213 -36.28 3.89 58.07
CA GLU A 213 -36.01 5.19 58.70
C GLU A 213 -36.69 5.34 60.06
N SER A 214 -37.91 4.81 60.20
CA SER A 214 -38.67 4.85 61.47
C SER A 214 -38.01 4.09 62.64
N VAL A 215 -37.04 3.22 62.34
CA VAL A 215 -36.30 2.40 63.31
C VAL A 215 -34.78 2.58 63.21
N ASN A 216 -34.32 3.77 62.82
CA ASN A 216 -32.89 4.13 62.67
C ASN A 216 -32.14 3.30 61.60
N GLY A 217 -32.81 2.85 60.55
CA GLY A 217 -32.20 2.18 59.40
C GLY A 217 -31.94 0.68 59.59
N GLU A 218 -32.46 0.06 60.66
CA GLU A 218 -32.29 -1.37 60.95
C GLU A 218 -33.55 -2.18 60.60
N GLY A 219 -33.43 -3.13 59.68
CA GLY A 219 -34.50 -4.07 59.35
C GLY A 219 -33.96 -5.43 58.94
N THR A 220 -34.86 -6.34 58.58
CA THR A 220 -34.48 -7.69 58.13
C THR A 220 -35.25 -8.08 56.88
N VAL A 221 -34.61 -8.86 56.02
CA VAL A 221 -35.22 -9.54 54.89
C VAL A 221 -35.04 -11.05 55.07
N THR A 222 -36.08 -11.82 54.79
CA THR A 222 -36.04 -13.28 54.85
C THR A 222 -36.38 -13.87 53.49
N PHE A 223 -35.49 -14.71 52.95
CA PHE A 223 -35.70 -15.41 51.68
C PHE A 223 -36.05 -16.88 51.96
N ALA A 224 -37.13 -17.34 51.33
CA ALA A 224 -37.61 -18.71 51.39
C ALA A 224 -38.20 -19.13 50.04
N SER A 225 -38.44 -20.44 49.87
CA SER A 225 -39.21 -21.00 48.73
C SER A 225 -38.74 -20.46 47.37
N PHE A 226 -37.51 -20.78 46.99
CA PHE A 226 -36.98 -20.42 45.68
C PHE A 226 -37.67 -21.24 44.59
N ASP A 227 -38.20 -20.56 43.59
CA ASP A 227 -38.80 -21.14 42.40
C ASP A 227 -37.93 -20.87 41.17
N LYS A 228 -38.08 -21.72 40.15
CA LYS A 228 -37.30 -21.67 38.92
C LYS A 228 -38.19 -21.83 37.69
N THR A 229 -38.00 -20.97 36.71
CA THR A 229 -38.64 -21.04 35.40
C THR A 229 -37.57 -20.95 34.30
N VAL A 230 -37.89 -21.47 33.11
CA VAL A 230 -36.99 -21.39 31.95
C VAL A 230 -37.77 -20.74 30.82
N THR A 231 -37.22 -19.68 30.23
CA THR A 231 -37.81 -19.01 29.07
C THR A 231 -37.71 -19.92 27.83
N GLU A 232 -38.57 -19.71 26.82
CA GLU A 232 -38.52 -20.52 25.60
C GLU A 232 -37.27 -20.23 24.74
N GLY A 233 -36.70 -19.02 24.88
CA GLY A 233 -35.67 -18.48 23.97
C GLY A 233 -36.27 -18.16 22.60
N ASP A 234 -35.42 -18.06 21.58
CA ASP A 234 -35.86 -17.90 20.18
C ASP A 234 -36.68 -16.61 19.91
N GLU A 235 -36.54 -15.58 20.76
CA GLU A 235 -37.02 -14.21 20.52
C GLU A 235 -35.91 -13.40 19.84
N VAL A 236 -36.22 -12.47 18.94
CA VAL A 236 -35.23 -11.51 18.43
C VAL A 236 -35.09 -10.37 19.43
N SER A 237 -33.87 -10.05 19.84
CA SER A 237 -33.61 -8.95 20.77
C SER A 237 -34.05 -7.60 20.16
N ASP A 238 -34.70 -6.75 20.94
CA ASP A 238 -35.08 -5.40 20.51
C ASP A 238 -33.87 -4.59 20.03
N SER A 239 -32.74 -4.72 20.73
CA SER A 239 -31.48 -4.08 20.33
C SER A 239 -30.94 -4.57 18.98
N SER A 240 -31.31 -5.77 18.50
CA SER A 240 -30.78 -6.30 17.24
C SER A 240 -31.20 -5.36 16.09
N SER A 241 -30.23 -4.79 15.39
CA SER A 241 -30.51 -3.96 14.20
C SER A 241 -31.35 -4.73 13.18
N ARG A 242 -32.21 -4.00 12.47
CA ARG A 242 -33.17 -4.51 11.48
C ARG A 242 -32.81 -4.01 10.08
N GLY A 243 -33.10 -4.81 9.07
CA GLY A 243 -33.03 -4.36 7.68
C GLY A 243 -34.19 -3.43 7.32
N PRO A 244 -34.35 -3.09 6.03
CA PRO A 244 -33.52 -3.49 4.89
C PRO A 244 -32.13 -2.83 4.88
N ALA A 245 -31.21 -3.43 4.11
CA ALA A 245 -29.95 -2.79 3.74
C ALA A 245 -30.09 -1.97 2.45
N ASN A 246 -29.56 -0.74 2.45
CA ASN A 246 -29.63 0.19 1.33
C ASN A 246 -28.39 0.10 0.40
N PRO A 247 -28.49 0.60 -0.85
CA PRO A 247 -29.67 1.14 -1.52
C PRO A 247 -30.54 0.06 -2.21
N LEU A 248 -30.27 -1.22 -1.97
CA LEU A 248 -30.88 -2.32 -2.73
C LEU A 248 -32.19 -2.85 -2.15
N TYR A 249 -32.61 -2.34 -0.99
CA TYR A 249 -33.70 -2.90 -0.20
C TYR A 249 -33.48 -4.41 0.08
N ASP A 250 -32.24 -4.75 0.46
CA ASP A 250 -31.84 -6.14 0.64
C ASP A 250 -32.24 -6.67 2.03
N ILE A 251 -32.48 -7.97 2.12
CA ILE A 251 -32.86 -8.63 3.38
C ILE A 251 -31.61 -8.77 4.24
N LYS A 252 -31.61 -8.03 5.36
CA LYS A 252 -30.65 -8.15 6.46
C LYS A 252 -31.41 -8.15 7.80
N PRO A 253 -30.99 -8.92 8.82
CA PRO A 253 -29.87 -9.87 8.78
C PRO A 253 -30.16 -11.04 7.83
N ASP A 254 -29.14 -11.82 7.46
CA ASP A 254 -29.34 -13.01 6.64
C ASP A 254 -29.95 -14.17 7.47
N VAL A 255 -29.52 -14.26 8.74
CA VAL A 255 -29.97 -15.24 9.74
C VAL A 255 -29.87 -14.63 11.14
N VAL A 256 -30.47 -15.27 12.15
CA VAL A 256 -30.23 -14.95 13.56
C VAL A 256 -29.55 -16.11 14.29
N ALA A 257 -28.85 -15.76 15.37
CA ALA A 257 -28.24 -16.73 16.28
C ALA A 257 -28.26 -16.21 17.71
N PRO A 258 -28.09 -17.09 18.72
CA PRO A 258 -28.05 -16.66 20.09
C PRO A 258 -26.93 -15.66 20.38
N GLY A 259 -27.30 -14.45 20.79
CA GLY A 259 -26.37 -13.38 21.14
C GLY A 259 -26.72 -12.69 22.45
N SER A 260 -27.87 -12.95 23.05
CA SER A 260 -28.24 -12.41 24.37
C SER A 260 -27.66 -13.28 25.49
N ASN A 261 -27.05 -12.61 26.46
CA ASN A 261 -26.58 -13.17 27.73
C ASN A 261 -25.59 -14.33 27.56
N ILE A 262 -24.68 -14.21 26.60
CA ILE A 262 -23.68 -15.22 26.24
C ILE A 262 -22.49 -15.13 27.19
N MET A 263 -22.25 -16.21 27.94
CA MET A 263 -21.03 -16.37 28.73
C MET A 263 -19.84 -16.71 27.82
N SER A 264 -18.80 -15.88 27.84
CA SER A 264 -17.57 -16.13 27.07
C SER A 264 -16.35 -15.59 27.81
N SER A 265 -15.16 -15.92 27.32
CA SER A 265 -13.90 -15.47 27.90
C SER A 265 -13.71 -13.96 27.73
N ILE A 266 -13.22 -13.29 28.77
CA ILE A 266 -12.74 -11.90 28.72
C ILE A 266 -11.22 -11.87 28.89
N ALA A 267 -10.58 -10.83 28.35
CA ALA A 267 -9.14 -10.68 28.48
C ALA A 267 -8.78 -10.12 29.85
N GLU A 268 -7.87 -10.80 30.56
CA GLU A 268 -7.33 -10.39 31.85
C GLU A 268 -5.81 -10.30 31.77
N TYR A 269 -5.24 -9.14 32.09
CA TYR A 269 -3.82 -8.86 31.88
C TYR A 269 -3.10 -8.69 33.22
N GLN A 270 -2.54 -9.77 33.78
CA GLN A 270 -1.77 -9.72 35.03
C GLN A 270 -0.59 -8.75 35.01
N LYS A 271 -0.08 -8.42 33.82
CA LYS A 271 1.01 -7.46 33.65
C LYS A 271 0.57 -6.03 34.01
N ASP A 272 -0.66 -5.67 33.64
CA ASP A 272 -1.21 -4.33 33.79
C ASP A 272 -2.09 -4.24 35.06
N TYR A 273 -2.69 -5.37 35.46
CA TYR A 273 -3.50 -5.55 36.67
C TYR A 273 -2.95 -6.69 37.51
N PRO A 274 -2.00 -6.45 38.45
CA PRO A 274 -1.30 -7.50 39.19
C PRO A 274 -2.21 -8.46 39.99
N GLU A 275 -3.42 -8.02 40.32
CA GLU A 275 -4.42 -8.80 41.07
C GLU A 275 -5.38 -9.59 40.15
N ALA A 276 -5.28 -9.44 38.82
CA ALA A 276 -6.12 -10.16 37.88
C ALA A 276 -5.92 -11.68 38.00
N THR A 277 -7.02 -12.43 37.97
CA THR A 277 -7.02 -13.89 38.04
C THR A 277 -7.74 -14.50 36.85
N TYR A 278 -7.07 -15.44 36.17
CA TYR A 278 -7.67 -16.21 35.09
C TYR A 278 -8.82 -17.12 35.55
N GLU A 279 -9.00 -17.33 36.86
CA GLU A 279 -10.10 -18.12 37.42
C GLU A 279 -11.47 -17.45 37.21
N LYS A 280 -11.50 -16.13 36.96
CA LYS A 280 -12.72 -15.33 36.76
C LYS A 280 -12.76 -14.61 35.41
N ALA A 281 -11.92 -15.02 34.45
CA ALA A 281 -11.79 -14.36 33.14
C ALA A 281 -12.92 -14.75 32.16
N TYR A 282 -14.17 -14.72 32.64
CA TYR A 282 -15.38 -14.93 31.84
C TYR A 282 -16.45 -13.95 32.29
N GLU A 283 -17.24 -13.48 31.33
CA GLU A 283 -18.33 -12.52 31.57
C GLU A 283 -19.50 -12.84 30.63
N ARG A 284 -20.71 -12.47 31.04
CA ARG A 284 -21.89 -12.50 30.16
C ARG A 284 -22.03 -11.20 29.39
N LYS A 285 -22.18 -11.29 28.06
CA LYS A 285 -22.46 -10.15 27.20
C LYS A 285 -23.63 -10.43 26.26
N SER A 286 -24.30 -9.35 25.85
CA SER A 286 -25.42 -9.38 24.92
C SER A 286 -25.12 -8.57 23.67
N GLY A 287 -25.54 -9.06 22.50
CA GLY A 287 -25.52 -8.32 21.24
C GLY A 287 -25.28 -9.20 20.02
N THR A 288 -25.47 -8.62 18.84
CA THR A 288 -25.14 -9.28 17.56
C THR A 288 -23.66 -9.66 17.46
N SER A 289 -22.79 -8.94 18.17
CA SER A 289 -21.37 -9.26 18.37
C SER A 289 -21.12 -10.65 18.98
N MET A 290 -22.06 -11.17 19.76
CA MET A 290 -22.01 -12.51 20.35
C MET A 290 -22.73 -13.56 19.48
N ALA A 291 -23.70 -13.13 18.67
CA ALA A 291 -24.39 -13.99 17.71
C ALA A 291 -23.50 -14.38 16.51
N ALA A 292 -22.79 -13.41 15.91
CA ALA A 292 -21.91 -13.60 14.77
C ALA A 292 -20.87 -14.74 14.94
N PRO A 293 -20.11 -14.84 16.05
CA PRO A 293 -19.11 -15.89 16.22
C PRO A 293 -19.70 -17.30 16.32
N HIS A 294 -20.97 -17.46 16.73
CA HIS A 294 -21.65 -18.75 16.63
C HIS A 294 -21.76 -19.19 15.16
N ILE A 295 -22.18 -18.28 14.29
CA ILE A 295 -22.31 -18.55 12.86
C ILE A 295 -20.95 -18.76 12.20
N ALA A 296 -19.91 -18.02 12.59
CA ALA A 296 -18.55 -18.25 12.12
C ALA A 296 -18.05 -19.67 12.48
N GLY A 297 -18.29 -20.12 13.73
CA GLY A 297 -17.95 -21.47 14.15
C GLY A 297 -18.74 -22.55 13.39
N ILE A 298 -20.04 -22.33 13.17
CA ILE A 298 -20.87 -23.24 12.38
C ILE A 298 -20.39 -23.29 10.92
N ALA A 299 -20.09 -22.14 10.31
CA ALA A 299 -19.56 -22.06 8.95
C ALA A 299 -18.26 -22.86 8.79
N ALA A 300 -17.33 -22.75 9.75
CA ALA A 300 -16.10 -23.55 9.75
C ALA A 300 -16.40 -25.06 9.78
N LEU A 301 -17.37 -25.51 10.59
CA LEU A 301 -17.78 -26.93 10.63
C LEU A 301 -18.47 -27.38 9.33
N LEU A 302 -19.22 -26.49 8.66
CA LEU A 302 -19.83 -26.78 7.37
C LEU A 302 -18.76 -26.96 6.28
N LEU A 303 -17.74 -26.11 6.27
CA LEU A 303 -16.59 -26.22 5.35
C LEU A 303 -15.78 -27.49 5.62
N GLU A 304 -15.50 -27.82 6.90
CA GLU A 304 -14.79 -29.07 7.25
C GLU A 304 -15.55 -30.30 6.75
N LYS A 305 -16.87 -30.29 6.87
CA LYS A 305 -17.73 -31.39 6.41
C LYS A 305 -17.84 -31.46 4.89
N ASN A 306 -17.97 -30.31 4.23
CA ASN A 306 -18.26 -30.18 2.81
C ASN A 306 -17.16 -29.35 2.12
N GLY A 307 -15.96 -29.92 2.01
CA GLY A 307 -14.75 -29.20 1.55
C GLY A 307 -14.77 -28.73 0.09
N ASP A 308 -15.84 -28.98 -0.66
CA ASP A 308 -16.10 -28.46 -2.00
C ASP A 308 -17.13 -27.31 -2.04
N TRP A 309 -17.71 -26.93 -0.89
CA TRP A 309 -18.63 -25.82 -0.80
C TRP A 309 -17.91 -24.47 -0.93
N SER A 310 -18.51 -23.58 -1.71
CA SER A 310 -18.12 -22.17 -1.74
C SER A 310 -18.68 -21.43 -0.51
N PRO A 311 -18.18 -20.21 -0.22
CA PRO A 311 -18.80 -19.37 0.81
C PRO A 311 -20.29 -19.10 0.61
N PHE A 312 -20.73 -19.06 -0.65
CA PHE A 312 -22.12 -18.85 -1.01
C PHE A 312 -23.00 -20.08 -0.77
N ASP A 313 -22.45 -21.29 -0.91
CA ASP A 313 -23.14 -22.53 -0.54
C ASP A 313 -23.34 -22.60 0.97
N VAL A 314 -22.33 -22.21 1.76
CA VAL A 314 -22.42 -22.10 3.22
C VAL A 314 -23.51 -21.09 3.60
N LYS A 315 -23.48 -19.88 3.03
CA LYS A 315 -24.50 -18.84 3.25
C LYS A 315 -25.91 -19.36 2.93
N ALA A 316 -26.09 -19.99 1.77
CA ALA A 316 -27.39 -20.51 1.36
C ALA A 316 -27.86 -21.66 2.27
N ALA A 317 -27.00 -22.60 2.64
CA ALA A 317 -27.35 -23.71 3.51
C ALA A 317 -27.78 -23.26 4.92
N LEU A 318 -27.07 -22.28 5.49
CA LEU A 318 -27.41 -21.68 6.79
C LEU A 318 -28.79 -21.01 6.75
N SER A 319 -29.05 -20.22 5.70
CA SER A 319 -30.31 -19.51 5.50
C SER A 319 -31.47 -20.48 5.21
N ASN A 320 -31.33 -21.35 4.22
CA ASN A 320 -32.36 -22.28 3.76
C ASN A 320 -32.89 -23.20 4.88
N THR A 321 -32.01 -23.62 5.78
CA THR A 321 -32.34 -24.61 6.83
C THR A 321 -32.64 -24.00 8.19
N ALA A 322 -32.67 -22.66 8.28
CA ALA A 322 -32.96 -21.95 9.51
C ALA A 322 -34.40 -22.23 10.00
N LYS A 323 -34.58 -22.15 11.32
CA LYS A 323 -35.89 -22.20 11.97
C LYS A 323 -36.49 -20.79 11.92
N VAL A 324 -37.52 -20.61 11.10
CA VAL A 324 -38.36 -19.41 11.11
C VAL A 324 -39.00 -19.26 12.50
N LEU A 325 -38.75 -18.11 13.14
CA LEU A 325 -39.27 -17.70 14.44
C LEU A 325 -40.71 -17.18 14.31
N ASP A 326 -41.27 -16.63 15.38
CA ASP A 326 -42.64 -16.10 15.35
C ASP A 326 -42.77 -14.96 14.34
N LYS A 327 -43.49 -15.21 13.24
CA LYS A 327 -43.70 -14.27 12.13
C LYS A 327 -44.67 -13.15 12.46
N GLU A 328 -45.50 -13.32 13.50
CA GLU A 328 -46.36 -12.25 13.97
C GLU A 328 -45.58 -11.21 14.79
N ALA A 329 -44.46 -11.64 15.40
CA ALA A 329 -43.55 -10.78 16.16
C ALA A 329 -42.36 -10.27 15.33
N PHE A 330 -41.86 -11.08 14.38
CA PHE A 330 -40.62 -10.83 13.65
C PHE A 330 -40.78 -11.09 12.14
N ASP A 331 -40.68 -10.05 11.32
CA ASP A 331 -40.69 -10.16 9.86
C ASP A 331 -39.30 -10.54 9.29
N VAL A 332 -39.16 -10.56 7.96
CA VAL A 332 -37.92 -10.97 7.29
C VAL A 332 -36.73 -10.04 7.55
N PHE A 333 -36.95 -8.78 7.90
CA PHE A 333 -35.90 -7.81 8.24
C PHE A 333 -35.50 -7.87 9.71
N ASP A 334 -36.27 -8.59 10.53
CA ASP A 334 -35.93 -8.84 11.93
C ASP A 334 -35.08 -10.11 12.07
N GLN A 335 -35.52 -11.19 11.43
CA GLN A 335 -34.93 -12.51 11.61
C GLN A 335 -34.20 -13.07 10.39
N GLY A 336 -34.25 -12.39 9.25
CA GLY A 336 -33.75 -12.94 7.99
C GLY A 336 -34.50 -14.23 7.62
N ALA A 337 -33.75 -15.31 7.40
CA ALA A 337 -34.34 -16.63 7.22
C ALA A 337 -34.72 -17.34 8.54
N GLY A 338 -34.40 -16.76 9.69
CA GLY A 338 -34.65 -17.31 11.02
C GLY A 338 -33.39 -17.78 11.74
N ARG A 339 -33.57 -18.51 12.85
CA ARG A 339 -32.45 -18.98 13.68
C ARG A 339 -31.76 -20.18 13.06
N VAL A 340 -30.44 -20.11 12.91
CA VAL A 340 -29.65 -21.21 12.34
C VAL A 340 -29.81 -22.52 13.13
N VAL A 341 -29.99 -23.62 12.41
CA VAL A 341 -30.03 -24.99 12.96
C VAL A 341 -28.83 -25.78 12.40
N PRO A 342 -27.70 -25.87 13.14
CA PRO A 342 -26.46 -26.43 12.60
C PRO A 342 -26.60 -27.86 12.09
N THR A 343 -27.42 -28.67 12.77
CA THR A 343 -27.68 -30.07 12.40
C THR A 343 -28.48 -30.23 11.11
N ALA A 344 -29.26 -29.22 10.72
CA ALA A 344 -29.96 -29.19 9.44
C ALA A 344 -29.05 -28.64 8.33
N ALA A 345 -28.27 -27.60 8.63
CA ALA A 345 -27.36 -26.95 7.68
C ALA A 345 -26.19 -27.86 7.23
N ILE A 346 -25.76 -28.82 8.06
CA ILE A 346 -24.62 -29.70 7.75
C ILE A 346 -24.92 -30.79 6.72
N ASN A 347 -26.18 -31.21 6.58
CA ASN A 347 -26.61 -32.17 5.55
C ASN A 347 -28.01 -31.76 5.04
N PRO A 348 -28.13 -30.64 4.31
CA PRO A 348 -29.40 -30.21 3.77
C PRO A 348 -29.88 -31.20 2.71
N ALA A 349 -31.20 -31.34 2.53
CA ALA A 349 -31.74 -32.18 1.45
C ALA A 349 -31.58 -31.52 0.07
N MET A 350 -31.49 -30.19 0.05
CA MET A 350 -31.29 -29.36 -1.13
C MET A 350 -30.69 -28.02 -0.69
N ILE A 351 -29.98 -27.35 -1.60
CA ILE A 351 -29.59 -25.94 -1.44
C ILE A 351 -30.31 -25.16 -2.52
N ALA A 352 -30.98 -24.07 -2.16
CA ALA A 352 -31.69 -23.19 -3.07
C ALA A 352 -31.13 -21.78 -2.96
N SER A 353 -30.69 -21.24 -4.09
CA SER A 353 -30.00 -19.96 -4.14
C SER A 353 -30.45 -19.10 -5.31
N VAL A 354 -30.36 -17.79 -5.13
CA VAL A 354 -30.62 -16.77 -6.15
C VAL A 354 -29.31 -16.06 -6.46
N ASN A 355 -29.04 -15.84 -7.75
CA ASN A 355 -27.90 -15.04 -8.18
C ASN A 355 -28.11 -13.59 -7.74
N ASN A 356 -27.05 -12.99 -7.21
CA ASN A 356 -27.03 -11.59 -6.89
C ASN A 356 -26.49 -10.80 -8.10
N SER A 357 -27.38 -10.19 -8.89
CA SER A 357 -27.04 -9.49 -10.12
C SER A 357 -27.17 -7.98 -9.94
N ASP A 358 -26.11 -7.31 -9.49
CA ASP A 358 -25.94 -5.88 -9.74
C ASP A 358 -24.63 -5.66 -10.50
N GLU A 359 -24.77 -5.59 -11.82
CA GLU A 359 -23.69 -5.31 -12.77
C GLU A 359 -23.36 -3.81 -12.77
N LYS A 360 -22.25 -3.44 -12.12
CA LYS A 360 -21.37 -2.38 -12.62
C LYS A 360 -20.00 -3.02 -12.88
N ASN A 361 -19.71 -3.33 -14.15
CA ASN A 361 -18.43 -3.83 -14.69
C ASN A 361 -18.30 -5.33 -15.03
N GLY A 362 -19.39 -6.11 -15.02
CA GLY A 362 -19.48 -7.31 -15.87
C GLY A 362 -18.84 -8.61 -15.36
N GLU A 363 -18.48 -8.75 -14.08
CA GLU A 363 -18.22 -10.07 -13.47
C GLU A 363 -18.35 -10.01 -11.94
N VAL A 364 -19.41 -10.60 -11.36
CA VAL A 364 -19.45 -11.12 -9.97
C VAL A 364 -20.44 -12.30 -9.90
N GLU A 365 -19.98 -13.52 -9.63
CA GLU A 365 -20.82 -14.68 -9.29
C GLU A 365 -20.98 -14.79 -7.76
N GLY A 366 -21.95 -14.08 -7.19
CA GLY A 366 -22.39 -14.26 -5.80
C GLY A 366 -23.80 -14.86 -5.73
N ARG A 367 -24.02 -15.85 -4.86
CA ARG A 367 -25.35 -16.48 -4.64
C ARG A 367 -25.80 -16.34 -3.19
N ARG A 368 -27.11 -16.22 -2.95
CA ARG A 368 -27.69 -16.09 -1.61
C ARG A 368 -28.95 -16.93 -1.43
N GLY A 369 -29.30 -17.25 -0.18
CA GLY A 369 -30.51 -17.98 0.19
C GLY A 369 -31.78 -17.12 0.31
N THR A 370 -31.69 -15.81 0.07
CA THR A 370 -32.77 -14.84 0.20
C THR A 370 -33.16 -14.23 -1.16
N ILE A 371 -34.41 -13.78 -1.28
CA ILE A 371 -35.00 -13.27 -2.52
C ILE A 371 -35.41 -11.81 -2.35
N ALA A 372 -34.45 -10.89 -2.39
CA ALA A 372 -34.79 -9.48 -2.51
C ALA A 372 -35.10 -9.12 -3.98
N PHE A 373 -36.33 -8.69 -4.22
CA PHE A 373 -36.75 -8.05 -5.48
C PHE A 373 -36.27 -6.60 -5.56
N GLY A 374 -35.96 -5.99 -4.41
CA GLY A 374 -35.54 -4.61 -4.29
C GLY A 374 -36.71 -3.65 -4.36
N TYR A 375 -36.43 -2.40 -4.77
CA TYR A 375 -37.46 -1.43 -5.13
C TYR A 375 -38.07 -1.79 -6.49
N THR A 376 -39.28 -2.35 -6.48
CA THR A 376 -40.04 -2.75 -7.67
C THR A 376 -41.31 -1.92 -7.80
N LEU A 377 -41.22 -0.83 -8.55
CA LEU A 377 -42.29 0.15 -8.63
C LEU A 377 -43.40 -0.32 -9.60
N PRO A 378 -44.67 -0.23 -9.19
CA PRO A 378 -45.78 -0.52 -10.09
C PRO A 378 -45.88 0.53 -11.20
N SER A 379 -46.45 0.12 -12.34
CA SER A 379 -46.86 1.08 -13.37
C SER A 379 -48.23 1.64 -13.02
N GLU A 380 -48.42 2.95 -13.23
CA GLU A 380 -49.73 3.58 -13.04
C GLU A 380 -50.79 3.08 -14.05
N GLU A 381 -50.36 2.55 -15.21
CA GLU A 381 -51.27 2.23 -16.33
C GLU A 381 -51.37 0.74 -16.65
N GLU A 382 -50.31 -0.05 -16.44
CA GLU A 382 -50.25 -1.46 -16.85
C GLU A 382 -49.85 -2.38 -15.69
N LYS A 383 -50.29 -3.65 -15.76
CA LYS A 383 -49.79 -4.67 -14.83
C LYS A 383 -48.34 -4.98 -15.14
N SER A 384 -47.54 -5.25 -14.12
CA SER A 384 -46.12 -5.58 -14.28
C SER A 384 -45.78 -6.90 -13.58
N THR A 385 -44.75 -7.58 -14.08
CA THR A 385 -44.22 -8.81 -13.49
C THR A 385 -42.71 -8.70 -13.39
N PHE A 386 -42.17 -8.91 -12.19
CA PHE A 386 -40.74 -8.97 -11.91
C PHE A 386 -40.39 -10.40 -11.52
N SER A 387 -39.31 -10.96 -12.08
CA SER A 387 -38.97 -12.37 -11.89
C SER A 387 -37.57 -12.53 -11.31
N LYS A 388 -37.43 -13.44 -10.34
CA LYS A 388 -36.14 -13.94 -9.84
C LYS A 388 -36.05 -15.45 -10.10
N GLU A 389 -34.89 -15.91 -10.54
CA GLU A 389 -34.63 -17.32 -10.76
C GLU A 389 -33.95 -17.94 -9.52
N ILE A 390 -34.53 -19.02 -9.00
CA ILE A 390 -33.92 -19.84 -7.95
C ILE A 390 -33.26 -21.05 -8.63
N LEU A 391 -31.98 -21.27 -8.36
CA LEU A 391 -31.27 -22.50 -8.63
C LEU A 391 -31.40 -23.42 -7.41
N ILE A 392 -31.86 -24.65 -7.63
CA ILE A 392 -32.05 -25.66 -6.61
C ILE A 392 -31.13 -26.83 -6.90
N ASP A 393 -30.18 -27.09 -6.01
CA ASP A 393 -29.20 -28.17 -6.10
C ASP A 393 -29.59 -29.33 -5.19
N ASN A 394 -29.57 -30.53 -5.76
CA ASN A 394 -29.89 -31.76 -5.06
C ASN A 394 -28.71 -32.25 -4.20
N GLN A 395 -28.89 -32.28 -2.89
CA GLN A 395 -27.85 -32.71 -1.94
C GLN A 395 -28.03 -34.17 -1.46
N ILE A 396 -29.13 -34.85 -1.82
CA ILE A 396 -29.38 -36.25 -1.43
C ILE A 396 -28.75 -37.29 -2.38
N GLY A 397 -28.24 -36.87 -3.55
CA GLY A 397 -27.56 -37.73 -4.52
C GLY A 397 -28.46 -38.76 -5.23
N LYS A 398 -29.78 -38.56 -5.20
CA LYS A 398 -30.76 -39.38 -5.92
C LYS A 398 -31.98 -38.52 -6.31
N PRO A 399 -32.69 -38.85 -7.40
CA PRO A 399 -33.86 -38.08 -7.82
C PRO A 399 -35.02 -38.15 -6.82
N GLU A 400 -35.71 -37.01 -6.59
CA GLU A 400 -36.87 -36.91 -5.71
C GLU A 400 -37.87 -35.84 -6.19
N ASP A 401 -39.13 -35.95 -5.76
CA ASP A 401 -40.20 -34.98 -6.05
C ASP A 401 -40.24 -33.89 -4.97
N TYR A 402 -40.37 -32.64 -5.41
CA TYR A 402 -40.41 -31.45 -4.56
C TYR A 402 -41.67 -30.61 -4.85
N THR A 403 -42.13 -29.87 -3.85
CA THR A 403 -43.18 -28.84 -4.00
C THR A 403 -42.67 -27.47 -3.57
N ALA A 404 -43.16 -26.42 -4.21
CA ALA A 404 -42.86 -25.03 -3.89
C ALA A 404 -44.17 -24.30 -3.52
N ASP A 405 -44.23 -23.79 -2.30
CA ASP A 405 -45.36 -23.03 -1.76
C ASP A 405 -44.92 -21.59 -1.45
N VAL A 406 -45.78 -20.60 -1.72
CA VAL A 406 -45.57 -19.20 -1.35
C VAL A 406 -46.38 -18.88 -0.10
N GLU A 407 -45.73 -18.29 0.91
CA GLU A 407 -46.37 -17.73 2.10
C GLU A 407 -46.11 -16.23 2.13
N ILE A 408 -47.17 -15.41 2.20
CA ILE A 408 -47.08 -13.96 2.37
C ILE A 408 -47.34 -13.63 3.85
N ILE A 409 -46.47 -12.83 4.45
CA ILE A 409 -46.58 -12.40 5.87
C ILE A 409 -46.93 -10.91 5.99
N SER A 410 -46.49 -10.08 5.03
CA SER A 410 -46.86 -8.67 4.91
C SER A 410 -47.35 -8.42 3.49
N HIS A 411 -48.44 -7.69 3.36
CA HIS A 411 -49.14 -7.49 2.10
C HIS A 411 -49.59 -6.03 2.00
N PRO A 412 -49.37 -5.34 0.86
CA PRO A 412 -49.76 -3.95 0.69
C PRO A 412 -51.29 -3.80 0.64
N ASP A 413 -51.80 -2.59 0.89
CA ASP A 413 -53.23 -2.30 0.77
C ASP A 413 -53.52 -1.41 -0.46
N GLY A 414 -54.59 -0.59 -0.41
CA GLY A 414 -54.90 0.36 -1.49
C GLY A 414 -55.01 -0.26 -2.90
N ASP A 415 -54.45 0.43 -3.89
CA ASP A 415 -54.40 -0.01 -5.29
C ASP A 415 -53.50 -1.25 -5.48
N MET A 416 -52.59 -1.53 -4.54
CA MET A 416 -51.66 -2.65 -4.55
C MET A 416 -52.22 -3.93 -3.91
N THR A 417 -53.48 -3.92 -3.43
CA THR A 417 -54.15 -5.09 -2.80
C THR A 417 -54.17 -6.36 -3.67
N ASP A 418 -54.04 -6.25 -4.99
CA ASP A 418 -53.99 -7.39 -5.92
C ASP A 418 -52.54 -7.86 -6.25
N ALA A 419 -51.52 -7.33 -5.57
CA ALA A 419 -50.14 -7.78 -5.73
C ALA A 419 -49.98 -9.24 -5.27
N GLU A 420 -49.28 -10.07 -6.04
CA GLU A 420 -49.10 -11.48 -5.71
C GLU A 420 -47.68 -11.96 -6.00
N VAL A 421 -47.19 -12.90 -5.19
CA VAL A 421 -45.96 -13.66 -5.46
C VAL A 421 -46.33 -15.09 -5.85
N THR A 422 -45.79 -15.56 -6.97
CA THR A 422 -46.10 -16.88 -7.55
C THR A 422 -44.84 -17.62 -7.97
N VAL A 423 -44.93 -18.95 -8.10
CA VAL A 423 -43.86 -19.80 -8.65
C VAL A 423 -44.33 -20.44 -9.96
N ASP A 424 -43.46 -20.48 -10.97
CA ASP A 424 -43.79 -21.07 -12.28
C ASP A 424 -43.98 -22.60 -12.21
N LYS A 425 -43.31 -23.24 -11.25
CA LYS A 425 -43.32 -24.70 -11.02
C LYS A 425 -43.63 -25.03 -9.56
N PRO A 426 -44.92 -25.10 -9.17
CA PRO A 426 -45.31 -25.46 -7.79
C PRO A 426 -45.00 -26.92 -7.43
N SER A 427 -44.70 -27.78 -8.41
CA SER A 427 -44.23 -29.15 -8.20
C SER A 427 -43.22 -29.53 -9.28
N PHE A 428 -42.14 -30.20 -8.92
CA PHE A 428 -41.11 -30.62 -9.87
C PHE A 428 -40.33 -31.86 -9.41
N HIS A 429 -39.62 -32.49 -10.35
CA HIS A 429 -38.77 -33.66 -10.11
C HIS A 429 -37.31 -33.24 -10.24
N LEU A 430 -36.55 -33.30 -9.15
CA LEU A 430 -35.18 -32.85 -9.09
C LEU A 430 -34.23 -34.06 -9.21
N GLU A 431 -33.44 -34.10 -10.29
CA GLU A 431 -32.39 -35.12 -10.48
C GLU A 431 -31.05 -34.65 -9.90
N ASP A 432 -30.41 -33.66 -10.52
CA ASP A 432 -29.15 -33.06 -10.06
C ASP A 432 -29.36 -31.60 -9.63
N ASN A 433 -29.82 -30.74 -10.56
CA ASN A 433 -30.21 -29.37 -10.26
C ASN A 433 -31.43 -28.94 -11.09
N GLN A 434 -32.12 -27.89 -10.64
CA GLN A 434 -33.25 -27.33 -11.35
C GLN A 434 -33.39 -25.82 -11.11
N LYS A 435 -33.80 -25.09 -12.15
CA LYS A 435 -34.21 -23.70 -12.07
C LYS A 435 -35.73 -23.55 -12.01
N ILE A 436 -36.21 -22.71 -11.10
CA ILE A 436 -37.61 -22.26 -11.01
C ILE A 436 -37.66 -20.73 -10.97
N GLN A 437 -38.75 -20.13 -11.45
CA GLN A 437 -38.97 -18.69 -11.42
C GLN A 437 -39.96 -18.33 -10.32
N VAL A 438 -39.60 -17.32 -9.52
CA VAL A 438 -40.51 -16.62 -8.61
C VAL A 438 -40.89 -15.30 -9.26
N ASN A 439 -42.19 -15.08 -9.41
CA ASN A 439 -42.74 -13.89 -10.06
C ASN A 439 -43.48 -13.04 -9.03
N LEU A 440 -43.05 -11.79 -8.88
CA LEU A 440 -43.81 -10.73 -8.25
C LEU A 440 -44.68 -10.06 -9.32
N ASN A 441 -45.99 -10.22 -9.21
CA ASN A 441 -46.98 -9.65 -10.13
C ASN A 441 -47.66 -8.47 -9.44
N LEU A 442 -47.57 -7.28 -10.04
CA LEU A 442 -48.18 -6.07 -9.52
C LEU A 442 -49.38 -5.63 -10.37
N PRO A 443 -50.48 -5.17 -9.76
CA PRO A 443 -51.56 -4.50 -10.47
C PRO A 443 -51.08 -3.15 -11.04
N ALA A 444 -51.88 -2.57 -11.94
CA ALA A 444 -51.70 -1.18 -12.34
C ALA A 444 -52.27 -0.28 -11.24
N GLY A 445 -51.54 0.76 -10.84
CA GLY A 445 -51.98 1.68 -9.78
C GLY A 445 -50.81 2.44 -9.15
N LYS A 446 -51.13 3.28 -8.17
CA LYS A 446 -50.10 3.98 -7.37
C LYS A 446 -49.83 3.18 -6.10
N SER A 447 -48.56 3.07 -5.73
CA SER A 447 -48.13 2.58 -4.42
C SER A 447 -48.16 3.71 -3.40
N ASP A 448 -48.55 3.43 -2.17
CA ASP A 448 -48.42 4.32 -1.03
C ASP A 448 -47.05 4.14 -0.35
N THR A 449 -46.58 5.17 0.37
CA THR A 449 -45.32 5.09 1.11
C THR A 449 -45.38 3.94 2.13
N GLY A 450 -44.40 3.05 2.09
CA GLY A 450 -44.34 1.87 2.96
C GLY A 450 -45.01 0.63 2.37
N ASP A 451 -45.62 0.70 1.17
CA ASP A 451 -46.12 -0.50 0.49
C ASP A 451 -44.96 -1.49 0.24
N GLU A 452 -45.08 -2.67 0.84
CA GLU A 452 -44.14 -3.76 0.71
C GLU A 452 -44.87 -5.11 0.65
N ILE A 453 -44.21 -6.11 0.09
CA ILE A 453 -44.67 -7.50 0.14
C ILE A 453 -43.53 -8.39 0.65
N LEU A 454 -43.78 -9.03 1.78
CA LEU A 454 -42.80 -9.85 2.50
C LEU A 454 -43.33 -11.27 2.66
N GLY A 455 -42.43 -12.25 2.70
CA GLY A 455 -42.84 -13.62 2.94
C GLY A 455 -41.75 -14.66 2.73
N TYR A 456 -42.17 -15.90 2.50
CA TYR A 456 -41.29 -17.05 2.33
C TYR A 456 -41.71 -17.92 1.14
N ILE A 457 -40.71 -18.46 0.44
CA ILE A 457 -40.88 -19.59 -0.48
C ILE A 457 -40.47 -20.86 0.27
N HIS A 458 -41.39 -21.81 0.44
CA HIS A 458 -41.11 -23.10 1.07
C HIS A 458 -40.91 -24.19 0.02
N LEU A 459 -39.75 -24.85 0.06
CA LEU A 459 -39.47 -26.02 -0.75
C LEU A 459 -39.52 -27.27 0.12
N LYS A 460 -40.33 -28.26 -0.27
CA LYS A 460 -40.59 -29.46 0.54
C LYS A 460 -40.35 -30.73 -0.26
N SER A 461 -39.79 -31.73 0.42
CA SER A 461 -39.59 -33.10 -0.09
C SER A 461 -39.80 -34.12 1.03
N LYS A 462 -39.67 -35.43 0.76
CA LYS A 462 -39.67 -36.45 1.83
C LYS A 462 -38.36 -36.45 2.60
N SER A 463 -37.28 -35.98 1.99
CA SER A 463 -35.94 -35.94 2.59
C SER A 463 -35.68 -34.69 3.44
N GLY A 464 -36.42 -33.60 3.23
CA GLY A 464 -36.30 -32.38 4.03
C GLY A 464 -37.05 -31.18 3.43
N ASN A 465 -37.14 -30.11 4.21
CA ASN A 465 -37.79 -28.86 3.85
C ASN A 465 -36.82 -27.70 4.05
N ILE A 466 -36.93 -26.67 3.22
CA ILE A 466 -36.20 -25.41 3.35
C ILE A 466 -37.13 -24.21 3.09
N SER A 467 -36.72 -23.04 3.54
CA SER A 467 -37.43 -21.77 3.34
C SER A 467 -36.49 -20.70 2.78
N LEU A 468 -36.99 -19.85 1.90
CA LEU A 468 -36.26 -18.68 1.39
C LEU A 468 -37.11 -17.43 1.65
N PRO A 469 -36.66 -16.48 2.49
CA PRO A 469 -37.39 -15.24 2.67
C PRO A 469 -37.34 -14.40 1.38
N PHE A 470 -38.42 -13.66 1.11
CA PHE A 470 -38.49 -12.69 0.03
C PHE A 470 -39.00 -11.34 0.53
N ALA A 471 -38.55 -10.28 -0.14
CA ALA A 471 -38.96 -8.91 0.13
C ALA A 471 -38.99 -8.09 -1.16
N ALA A 472 -39.99 -7.21 -1.27
CA ALA A 472 -40.04 -6.19 -2.29
C ALA A 472 -40.66 -4.92 -1.71
N SER A 473 -40.04 -3.77 -1.96
CA SER A 473 -40.66 -2.47 -1.74
C SER A 473 -41.37 -2.06 -3.03
N LEU A 474 -42.62 -1.62 -2.92
CA LEU A 474 -43.41 -1.16 -4.05
C LEU A 474 -43.41 0.37 -4.19
N ALA A 475 -42.84 1.08 -3.21
CA ALA A 475 -42.68 2.52 -3.21
C ALA A 475 -41.21 2.91 -3.30
N PHE A 476 -40.92 4.10 -3.84
CA PHE A 476 -39.58 4.68 -3.68
C PHE A 476 -39.37 5.01 -2.20
N LYS A 477 -38.18 4.73 -1.68
CA LYS A 477 -37.70 5.41 -0.49
C LYS A 477 -37.44 6.87 -0.89
N PRO A 478 -38.12 7.86 -0.31
CA PRO A 478 -37.68 9.23 -0.44
C PRO A 478 -36.33 9.34 0.29
N GLU A 479 -35.30 9.81 -0.41
CA GLU A 479 -34.05 10.19 0.24
C GLU A 479 -34.33 11.47 1.03
N PHE A 480 -33.89 11.49 2.28
CA PHE A 480 -34.02 12.60 3.21
C PHE A 480 -32.63 12.91 3.76
N GLY A 481 -32.38 14.13 4.23
CA GLY A 481 -31.13 14.52 4.85
C GLY A 481 -30.13 15.23 3.94
N ILE A 482 -28.87 15.23 4.38
CA ILE A 482 -27.69 15.70 3.68
C ILE A 482 -27.38 14.73 2.53
N LYS A 483 -27.42 15.25 1.31
CA LYS A 483 -27.05 14.53 0.10
C LYS A 483 -25.54 14.46 -0.12
N ASN A 484 -24.82 15.53 0.25
CA ASN A 484 -23.37 15.61 0.23
C ASN A 484 -22.90 16.83 1.03
N MET A 485 -21.63 16.81 1.44
CA MET A 485 -20.89 17.90 2.05
C MET A 485 -19.41 17.81 1.66
N GLU A 486 -18.79 18.91 1.26
CA GLU A 486 -17.35 18.97 0.96
C GLU A 486 -16.79 20.39 1.13
N LEU A 487 -15.54 20.47 1.62
CA LEU A 487 -14.71 21.67 1.66
C LEU A 487 -13.90 21.82 0.36
N GLU A 488 -13.85 23.03 -0.19
CA GLU A 488 -13.04 23.31 -1.40
C GLU A 488 -11.52 23.30 -1.12
N SER A 489 -11.12 23.66 0.09
CA SER A 489 -9.73 23.70 0.57
C SER A 489 -9.68 23.43 2.07
N TYR A 490 -8.59 22.81 2.52
CA TYR A 490 -8.36 22.39 3.90
C TYR A 490 -7.34 23.27 4.64
N HIS A 491 -6.81 24.32 4.01
CA HIS A 491 -5.85 25.24 4.63
C HIS A 491 -6.30 26.68 4.37
N ILE A 492 -6.46 27.46 5.45
CA ILE A 492 -6.85 28.87 5.38
C ILE A 492 -5.96 29.73 6.28
N SER A 493 -5.76 30.98 5.87
CA SER A 493 -5.06 32.03 6.62
C SER A 493 -5.89 33.32 6.67
N PRO A 494 -6.86 33.43 7.60
CA PRO A 494 -7.73 34.61 7.73
C PRO A 494 -6.97 35.84 8.28
N ASN A 495 -6.13 36.47 7.46
CA ASN A 495 -5.27 37.60 7.85
C ASN A 495 -5.50 38.88 7.02
N ASP A 496 -6.51 38.88 6.12
CA ASP A 496 -6.95 39.97 5.24
C ASP A 496 -5.90 40.36 4.16
N ASP A 497 -5.03 39.42 3.77
CA ASP A 497 -4.08 39.60 2.68
C ASP A 497 -4.62 39.16 1.30
N LYS A 498 -5.82 38.55 1.28
CA LYS A 498 -6.55 38.01 0.11
C LYS A 498 -5.99 36.73 -0.47
N LYS A 499 -5.16 36.00 0.28
CA LYS A 499 -4.67 34.67 -0.05
C LYS A 499 -5.18 33.68 0.99
N ALA A 500 -5.92 32.67 0.54
CA ALA A 500 -6.50 31.65 1.41
C ALA A 500 -7.24 32.19 2.67
N ASP A 501 -7.77 33.42 2.67
CA ASP A 501 -8.47 34.02 3.83
C ASP A 501 -9.71 33.22 4.27
N SER A 502 -10.27 32.45 3.33
CA SER A 502 -11.45 31.62 3.52
C SER A 502 -11.43 30.43 2.58
N THR A 503 -12.29 29.45 2.87
CA THR A 503 -12.64 28.34 2.00
C THR A 503 -14.17 28.30 1.87
N ASN A 504 -14.70 27.45 0.99
CA ASN A 504 -16.14 27.24 0.89
C ASN A 504 -16.50 25.84 1.38
N LEU A 505 -17.57 25.74 2.16
CA LEU A 505 -18.27 24.50 2.40
C LEU A 505 -19.47 24.44 1.45
N THR A 506 -19.47 23.44 0.59
CA THR A 506 -20.62 23.12 -0.26
C THR A 506 -21.36 21.92 0.29
N PHE A 507 -22.67 21.99 0.34
CA PHE A 507 -23.51 20.87 0.77
C PHE A 507 -24.85 20.89 0.04
N GLU A 508 -25.50 19.75 -0.10
CA GLU A 508 -26.79 19.62 -0.78
C GLU A 508 -27.78 18.88 0.11
N PHE A 509 -29.05 19.32 0.17
CA PHE A 509 -30.12 18.60 0.87
C PHE A 509 -31.08 17.92 -0.11
N HIS A 510 -31.61 16.75 0.27
CA HIS A 510 -32.65 16.06 -0.49
C HIS A 510 -34.01 16.75 -0.39
N GLU A 511 -34.28 17.43 0.73
CA GLU A 511 -35.54 18.07 1.08
C GLU A 511 -35.33 19.41 1.79
N MET A 512 -36.41 20.02 2.30
CA MET A 512 -36.32 21.20 3.15
C MET A 512 -35.96 20.80 4.58
N HIS A 513 -35.03 21.52 5.19
CA HIS A 513 -34.57 21.27 6.56
C HIS A 513 -35.05 22.37 7.50
N PHE A 514 -35.52 21.98 8.68
CA PHE A 514 -36.08 22.92 9.65
C PHE A 514 -35.00 23.79 10.28
N LEU A 515 -33.89 23.20 10.71
CA LEU A 515 -32.75 23.90 11.30
C LEU A 515 -31.47 23.26 10.78
N SER A 516 -30.50 24.06 10.37
CA SER A 516 -29.16 23.58 10.03
C SER A 516 -28.15 24.45 10.75
N VAL A 517 -27.20 23.80 11.43
CA VAL A 517 -26.10 24.41 12.17
C VAL A 517 -24.81 23.86 11.59
N VAL A 518 -23.93 24.75 11.14
CA VAL A 518 -22.55 24.38 10.80
C VAL A 518 -21.66 24.92 11.89
N TYR A 519 -20.76 24.10 12.43
CA TYR A 519 -19.88 24.49 13.52
C TYR A 519 -18.48 23.90 13.34
N PHE A 520 -17.51 24.50 14.03
CA PHE A 520 -16.17 23.94 14.15
C PHE A 520 -16.09 22.99 15.35
N TRP A 521 -15.46 21.83 15.16
CA TRP A 521 -15.06 20.95 16.24
C TRP A 521 -13.53 20.94 16.38
N ASP A 522 -13.02 21.16 17.59
CA ASP A 522 -11.59 21.35 17.88
C ASP A 522 -10.86 20.00 18.01
N VAL A 523 -10.11 19.65 16.96
CA VAL A 523 -9.33 18.40 16.89
C VAL A 523 -8.22 18.39 17.94
N LEU A 524 -7.70 19.54 18.34
CA LEU A 524 -6.62 19.63 19.33
C LEU A 524 -7.16 19.63 20.77
N ASN A 525 -8.46 19.86 20.96
CA ASN A 525 -9.12 19.90 22.25
C ASN A 525 -10.50 19.20 22.22
N PRO A 526 -10.54 17.87 22.06
CA PRO A 526 -11.77 17.10 21.86
C PRO A 526 -12.72 17.09 23.08
N THR A 527 -12.26 17.57 24.24
CA THR A 527 -13.09 17.76 25.45
C THR A 527 -13.30 19.24 25.79
N GLY A 528 -13.03 20.12 24.83
CA GLY A 528 -13.17 21.56 24.95
C GLY A 528 -14.61 22.04 24.74
N GLY A 529 -14.76 23.35 24.53
CA GLY A 529 -16.07 23.96 24.31
C GLY A 529 -16.88 24.20 25.59
N ILE A 530 -18.05 24.82 25.45
CA ILE A 530 -18.94 25.16 26.56
C ILE A 530 -19.51 23.89 27.23
N ASP A 531 -19.80 22.88 26.42
CA ASP A 531 -20.46 21.64 26.85
C ASP A 531 -19.48 20.47 27.07
N GLY A 532 -18.17 20.70 26.86
CA GLY A 532 -17.13 19.71 27.10
C GLY A 532 -17.02 18.62 26.02
N GLU A 533 -17.63 18.85 24.86
CA GLU A 533 -17.72 17.91 23.74
C GLU A 533 -16.80 18.25 22.56
N GLY A 534 -15.98 19.30 22.67
CA GLY A 534 -15.01 19.71 21.64
C GLY A 534 -15.51 20.76 20.65
N THR A 535 -16.78 21.15 20.70
CA THR A 535 -17.35 22.21 19.84
C THR A 535 -16.66 23.56 20.10
N ALA A 536 -16.00 24.09 19.07
CA ALA A 536 -15.28 25.36 19.10
C ALA A 536 -16.22 26.56 18.89
N GLY A 537 -17.28 26.37 18.10
CA GLY A 537 -18.36 27.34 17.92
C GLY A 537 -19.07 27.25 16.57
N ASP A 538 -20.30 27.76 16.52
CA ASP A 538 -21.16 27.75 15.33
C ASP A 538 -20.62 28.73 14.28
N ILE A 539 -20.48 28.30 13.03
CA ILE A 539 -20.11 29.12 11.87
C ILE A 539 -21.37 29.72 11.25
N TYR A 540 -22.41 28.91 11.12
CA TYR A 540 -23.62 29.25 10.39
C TYR A 540 -24.83 28.58 11.02
N GLN A 541 -25.94 29.30 11.11
CA GLN A 541 -27.21 28.77 11.61
C GLN A 541 -28.36 29.34 10.79
N GLU A 542 -29.20 28.47 10.24
CA GLU A 542 -30.35 28.88 9.43
C GLU A 542 -31.57 28.01 9.67
N VAL A 543 -32.74 28.62 9.59
CA VAL A 543 -34.03 27.95 9.76
C VAL A 543 -34.74 27.89 8.41
N GLY A 544 -35.19 26.70 8.01
CA GLY A 544 -35.96 26.51 6.79
C GLY A 544 -35.10 26.57 5.52
N LEU A 545 -33.95 25.89 5.51
CA LEU A 545 -33.17 25.74 4.29
C LEU A 545 -33.92 24.87 3.29
N GLU A 546 -34.08 25.38 2.07
CA GLU A 546 -34.75 24.67 0.98
C GLU A 546 -33.90 23.49 0.48
N GLN A 547 -34.54 22.53 -0.19
CA GLN A 547 -33.84 21.44 -0.88
C GLN A 547 -32.85 21.94 -1.95
N GLY A 548 -31.82 21.15 -2.23
CA GLY A 548 -30.81 21.45 -3.23
C GLY A 548 -29.51 22.03 -2.66
N PRO A 549 -28.62 22.54 -3.53
CA PRO A 549 -27.25 22.87 -3.15
C PRO A 549 -27.17 24.23 -2.44
N HIS A 550 -26.33 24.26 -1.42
CA HIS A 550 -25.98 25.40 -0.59
C HIS A 550 -24.46 25.56 -0.57
N ASN A 551 -24.04 26.79 -0.32
CA ASN A 551 -22.63 27.14 -0.22
C ASN A 551 -22.47 28.20 0.87
N ILE A 552 -21.55 27.95 1.79
CA ILE A 552 -21.20 28.89 2.85
C ILE A 552 -19.68 29.12 2.87
N GLU A 553 -19.28 30.36 3.08
CA GLU A 553 -17.88 30.74 3.21
C GLU A 553 -17.43 30.46 4.65
N ILE A 554 -16.31 29.76 4.79
CA ILE A 554 -15.69 29.35 6.05
C ILE A 554 -14.39 30.13 6.23
N SER A 555 -14.25 30.80 7.38
CA SER A 555 -13.04 31.52 7.81
C SER A 555 -12.71 31.11 9.25
N ASN A 556 -12.12 31.99 10.07
CA ASN A 556 -12.02 31.78 11.52
C ASN A 556 -13.16 32.46 12.31
N VAL A 557 -14.20 32.95 11.62
CA VAL A 557 -15.33 33.63 12.26
C VAL A 557 -16.39 32.61 12.69
N ILE A 558 -16.86 32.74 13.93
CA ILE A 558 -17.98 31.99 14.51
C ILE A 558 -19.03 32.96 15.06
N LEU A 559 -20.25 32.50 15.25
CA LEU A 559 -21.31 33.16 16.00
C LEU A 559 -20.90 33.27 17.48
N ASP A 560 -21.18 34.42 18.10
CA ASP A 560 -20.92 34.65 19.52
C ASP A 560 -21.87 33.78 20.36
N PRO A 561 -21.35 32.84 21.18
CA PRO A 561 -22.19 31.91 21.93
C PRO A 561 -23.05 32.59 23.01
N GLU A 562 -22.75 33.85 23.40
CA GLU A 562 -23.63 34.63 24.28
C GLU A 562 -24.76 35.36 23.52
N ASP A 563 -24.57 35.61 22.22
CA ASP A 563 -25.49 36.35 21.35
C ASP A 563 -25.22 36.03 19.87
N ASN A 564 -25.87 34.98 19.34
CA ASN A 564 -25.74 34.50 17.95
C ASN A 564 -26.04 35.55 16.85
N SER A 565 -26.42 36.79 17.21
CA SER A 565 -26.49 37.93 16.28
C SER A 565 -25.15 38.69 16.10
N LYS A 566 -24.13 38.31 16.86
CA LYS A 566 -22.76 38.83 16.79
C LYS A 566 -21.79 37.74 16.33
N GLU A 567 -20.64 38.18 15.87
CA GLU A 567 -19.55 37.34 15.42
C GLU A 567 -18.35 37.48 16.38
N SER A 568 -17.61 36.39 16.55
CA SER A 568 -16.32 36.31 17.22
C SER A 568 -15.35 35.47 16.37
N THR A 569 -14.09 35.37 16.76
CA THR A 569 -13.08 34.61 15.99
C THR A 569 -12.46 33.52 16.83
N ILE A 570 -12.28 32.34 16.25
CA ILE A 570 -11.49 31.25 16.85
C ILE A 570 -9.99 31.43 16.57
N PRO A 571 -9.11 30.93 17.45
CA PRO A 571 -7.67 31.00 17.22
C PRO A 571 -7.24 30.07 16.07
N ASP A 572 -5.99 30.23 15.64
CA ASP A 572 -5.33 29.24 14.80
C ASP A 572 -5.35 27.85 15.46
N GLY A 573 -5.55 26.81 14.67
CA GLY A 573 -5.72 25.46 15.15
C GLY A 573 -6.08 24.47 14.04
N VAL A 574 -6.47 23.28 14.46
CA VAL A 574 -6.92 22.20 13.57
C VAL A 574 -8.35 21.86 13.96
N TYR A 575 -9.26 21.98 13.01
CA TYR A 575 -10.70 21.82 13.24
C TYR A 575 -11.31 20.83 12.24
N THR A 576 -12.45 20.25 12.54
CA THR A 576 -13.37 19.72 11.52
C THR A 576 -14.53 20.69 11.35
N VAL A 577 -15.11 20.73 10.15
CA VAL A 577 -16.35 21.45 9.90
C VAL A 577 -17.47 20.42 9.95
N GLU A 578 -18.42 20.61 10.85
CA GLU A 578 -19.55 19.71 11.05
C GLU A 578 -20.84 20.42 10.68
N LEU A 579 -21.75 19.71 10.01
CA LEU A 579 -23.09 20.15 9.67
C LEU A 579 -24.08 19.24 10.40
N SER A 580 -24.85 19.81 11.32
CA SER A 580 -25.97 19.16 11.99
C SER A 580 -27.28 19.77 11.54
N THR A 581 -28.26 18.95 11.18
CA THR A 581 -29.54 19.44 10.68
C THR A 581 -30.74 18.63 11.11
N LEU A 582 -31.86 19.30 11.37
CA LEU A 582 -33.15 18.69 11.65
C LEU A 582 -34.00 18.64 10.38
N THR A 583 -34.31 17.45 9.88
CA THR A 583 -35.15 17.27 8.69
C THR A 583 -36.58 17.75 8.96
N PHE A 584 -37.22 18.38 7.96
CA PHE A 584 -38.60 18.88 8.14
C PHE A 584 -39.64 17.75 8.13
N GLU A 585 -39.42 16.70 7.35
CA GLU A 585 -40.38 15.61 7.12
C GLU A 585 -40.32 14.54 8.20
N THR A 586 -39.11 14.10 8.60
CA THR A 586 -38.94 13.03 9.61
C THR A 586 -38.73 13.57 11.03
N ASN A 587 -38.34 14.84 11.17
CA ASN A 587 -37.97 15.44 12.46
C ASN A 587 -36.82 14.66 13.13
N GLU A 588 -35.90 14.15 12.31
CA GLU A 588 -34.67 13.46 12.71
C GLU A 588 -33.47 14.38 12.54
N ILE A 589 -32.45 14.16 13.35
CA ILE A 589 -31.17 14.84 13.23
C ILE A 589 -30.32 14.05 12.23
N ASP A 590 -29.74 14.76 11.28
CA ASP A 590 -28.79 14.25 10.32
C ASP A 590 -27.51 15.07 10.38
N ASP A 591 -26.36 14.40 10.33
CA ASP A 591 -25.05 14.97 10.59
C ASP A 591 -24.04 14.53 9.53
N ASP A 592 -23.23 15.46 9.04
CA ASP A 592 -22.09 15.18 8.15
C ASP A 592 -20.89 16.06 8.54
N ASN A 593 -19.67 15.65 8.19
CA ASN A 593 -18.46 16.41 8.49
C ASN A 593 -17.39 16.27 7.42
N ASP A 594 -16.55 17.30 7.31
CA ASP A 594 -15.36 17.29 6.45
C ASP A 594 -14.18 17.97 7.15
N GLY A 595 -12.97 17.48 6.90
CA GLY A 595 -11.73 17.97 7.52
C GLY A 595 -10.64 16.90 7.71
N PRO A 596 -9.57 17.24 8.45
CA PRO A 596 -9.38 18.48 9.20
C PRO A 596 -9.07 19.69 8.31
N ILE A 597 -9.57 20.87 8.69
CA ILE A 597 -9.17 22.18 8.20
C ILE A 597 -8.13 22.82 9.14
N PHE A 598 -7.06 23.36 8.57
CA PHE A 598 -5.98 24.03 9.27
C PHE A 598 -6.16 25.55 9.16
N ILE A 599 -6.28 26.22 10.30
CA ILE A 599 -6.29 27.68 10.39
C ILE A 599 -4.92 28.13 10.85
N VAL A 600 -4.17 28.79 9.97
CA VAL A 600 -2.79 29.25 10.23
C VAL A 600 -2.64 30.68 9.72
N THR A 601 -2.68 31.67 10.62
CA THR A 601 -2.63 33.10 10.24
C THR A 601 -1.22 33.69 10.25
N GLU A 602 -0.27 33.02 10.90
CA GLU A 602 1.10 33.48 11.08
C GLU A 602 2.02 32.91 9.99
N ALA A 603 2.70 33.79 9.26
CA ALA A 603 3.73 33.37 8.31
C ALA A 603 4.89 32.65 9.01
N PRO A 604 5.53 31.67 8.35
CA PRO A 604 6.73 31.04 8.88
C PRO A 604 7.83 32.06 9.22
N GLU A 605 8.69 31.74 10.18
CA GLU A 605 9.88 32.54 10.48
C GLU A 605 11.14 31.82 9.97
N ILE A 606 12.05 32.56 9.34
CA ILE A 606 13.33 32.02 8.87
C ILE A 606 14.49 32.60 9.69
N GLU A 607 15.18 31.75 10.46
CA GLU A 607 16.47 32.08 11.05
C GLU A 607 17.61 31.50 10.21
N VAL A 608 18.43 32.36 9.63
CA VAL A 608 19.59 31.93 8.83
C VAL A 608 20.86 31.99 9.66
N ASN A 609 21.59 30.87 9.73
CA ASN A 609 22.89 30.85 10.37
C ASN A 609 23.87 31.74 9.61
N LYS A 610 24.70 32.50 10.33
CA LYS A 610 25.74 33.32 9.70
C LYS A 610 26.69 32.44 8.87
N PRO A 611 26.74 32.58 7.53
CA PRO A 611 27.56 31.72 6.70
C PRO A 611 29.05 32.01 6.91
N LYS A 612 29.86 30.95 6.95
CA LYS A 612 31.33 31.09 6.90
C LYS A 612 31.78 31.24 5.44
N ALA A 613 32.95 31.82 5.23
CA ALA A 613 33.50 32.07 3.89
C ALA A 613 33.81 30.77 3.10
N ASP A 614 33.99 29.66 3.82
CA ASP A 614 34.27 28.31 3.33
C ASP A 614 33.06 27.36 3.40
N ALA A 615 31.85 27.87 3.70
CA ALA A 615 30.67 27.02 3.86
C ALA A 615 30.06 26.62 2.51
N ALA A 616 29.98 25.30 2.26
CA ALA A 616 29.34 24.69 1.07
C ALA A 616 27.80 24.82 1.05
N TYR A 617 27.21 25.38 2.09
CA TYR A 617 25.78 25.60 2.17
C TYR A 617 25.45 26.78 3.10
N VAL A 618 24.32 27.42 2.83
CA VAL A 618 23.61 28.26 3.78
C VAL A 618 22.62 27.37 4.52
N ALA A 619 22.72 27.30 5.84
CA ALA A 619 21.79 26.56 6.67
C ALA A 619 20.98 27.52 7.55
N GLY A 620 19.76 27.13 7.86
CA GLY A 620 18.92 27.84 8.78
C GLY A 620 17.89 26.92 9.42
N LYS A 621 16.95 27.55 10.10
CA LYS A 621 15.76 26.92 10.63
C LYS A 621 14.54 27.70 10.17
N VAL A 622 13.51 26.99 9.75
CA VAL A 622 12.15 27.49 9.60
C VAL A 622 11.41 27.15 10.88
N ASP A 623 10.79 28.15 11.49
CA ASP A 623 9.79 27.98 12.54
C ASP A 623 8.41 28.22 11.92
N SER A 624 7.44 27.38 12.25
CA SER A 624 6.08 27.47 11.70
C SER A 624 5.09 26.78 12.64
N LYS A 625 3.86 27.27 12.64
CA LYS A 625 2.78 26.72 13.44
C LYS A 625 2.44 25.27 13.09
N TYR A 626 2.70 24.84 11.85
CA TYR A 626 2.51 23.45 11.44
C TYR A 626 3.29 22.45 12.32
N PHE A 627 4.44 22.85 12.88
CA PHE A 627 5.18 21.99 13.82
C PHE A 627 4.46 21.77 15.16
N ASP A 628 3.62 22.72 15.59
CA ASP A 628 2.89 22.63 16.86
C ASP A 628 1.75 21.61 16.80
N PHE A 629 1.25 21.30 15.60
CA PHE A 629 0.15 20.35 15.40
C PHE A 629 0.60 18.89 15.40
N GLU A 630 1.90 18.62 15.24
CA GLU A 630 2.40 17.26 15.06
C GLU A 630 2.19 16.37 16.29
N GLU A 631 2.63 16.81 17.46
CA GLU A 631 2.54 16.02 18.68
C GLU A 631 1.07 15.71 19.05
N PRO A 632 0.14 16.69 19.08
CA PRO A 632 -1.26 16.42 19.34
C PRO A 632 -1.89 15.46 18.33
N LEU A 633 -1.73 15.70 17.02
CA LEU A 633 -2.37 14.88 15.99
C LEU A 633 -1.86 13.44 15.99
N ASN A 634 -0.56 13.24 16.19
CA ASN A 634 0.02 11.90 16.22
C ASN A 634 -0.21 11.18 17.55
N THR A 635 -0.35 11.90 18.67
CA THR A 635 -0.60 11.27 19.98
C THR A 635 -2.07 10.93 20.17
N ILE A 636 -2.98 11.82 19.79
CA ILE A 636 -4.42 11.65 20.00
C ILE A 636 -5.00 10.67 18.96
N TYR A 637 -4.59 10.80 17.69
CA TYR A 637 -5.24 10.10 16.57
C TYR A 637 -4.32 9.15 15.78
N ASN A 638 -2.99 9.18 16.01
CA ASN A 638 -2.00 8.36 15.30
C ASN A 638 -2.10 8.48 13.76
N LEU A 639 -2.27 9.71 13.25
CA LEU A 639 -2.52 10.00 11.84
C LEU A 639 -1.27 9.98 10.95
N GLY A 640 -0.07 9.94 11.52
CA GLY A 640 1.18 10.03 10.76
C GLY A 640 1.40 11.41 10.13
N TYR A 641 0.84 12.47 10.73
CA TYR A 641 0.98 13.85 10.30
C TYR A 641 2.44 14.26 10.26
N ASN A 642 2.87 14.92 9.18
CA ASN A 642 4.22 15.43 9.02
C ASN A 642 4.22 16.90 8.57
N PRO A 643 4.74 17.84 9.39
CA PRO A 643 4.69 19.28 9.09
C PRO A 643 5.45 19.67 7.82
N LYS A 644 6.44 18.86 7.39
CA LYS A 644 7.22 19.14 6.18
C LYS A 644 6.37 19.13 4.91
N ASP A 645 5.25 18.41 4.90
CA ASP A 645 4.43 18.22 3.70
C ASP A 645 3.65 19.52 3.36
N TYR A 646 3.65 20.49 4.28
CA TYR A 646 2.91 21.77 4.20
C TYR A 646 3.84 23.00 4.15
N LEU A 647 5.15 22.82 3.97
CA LEU A 647 6.13 23.91 3.92
C LEU A 647 6.96 23.86 2.63
N HIS A 648 6.85 24.91 1.82
CA HIS A 648 7.46 24.98 0.49
C HIS A 648 8.58 26.02 0.46
N GLY A 649 9.83 25.54 0.43
CA GLY A 649 11.02 26.39 0.42
C GLY A 649 11.53 26.69 -1.00
N THR A 650 11.78 27.97 -1.30
CA THR A 650 12.45 28.43 -2.52
C THR A 650 13.57 29.43 -2.22
N TYR A 651 14.54 29.58 -3.10
CA TYR A 651 15.61 30.55 -2.92
C TYR A 651 16.08 31.17 -4.24
N THR A 652 16.64 32.37 -4.16
CA THR A 652 17.31 33.08 -5.25
C THR A 652 18.62 33.69 -4.76
N ILE A 653 19.72 33.45 -5.47
CA ILE A 653 21.03 34.02 -5.19
C ILE A 653 21.34 35.11 -6.21
N THR A 654 21.73 36.29 -5.74
CA THR A 654 22.17 37.43 -6.55
C THR A 654 23.63 37.79 -6.27
N ASP A 655 24.33 38.30 -7.27
CA ASP A 655 25.69 38.84 -7.12
C ASP A 655 25.70 40.30 -6.62
N VAL A 656 26.89 40.90 -6.48
CA VAL A 656 27.04 42.30 -6.03
C VAL A 656 26.44 43.34 -7.00
N ALA A 657 26.19 42.99 -8.27
CA ALA A 657 25.52 43.85 -9.24
C ALA A 657 23.99 43.74 -9.15
N GLY A 658 23.49 42.76 -8.40
CA GLY A 658 22.07 42.45 -8.26
C GLY A 658 21.57 41.49 -9.34
N ASP A 659 22.45 40.90 -10.15
CA ASP A 659 22.08 39.95 -11.19
C ASP A 659 21.81 38.57 -10.55
N LYS A 660 20.71 37.91 -10.95
CA LYS A 660 20.37 36.56 -10.49
C LYS A 660 21.37 35.54 -11.04
N VAL A 661 22.01 34.78 -10.15
CA VAL A 661 23.02 33.77 -10.49
C VAL A 661 22.57 32.32 -10.25
N LYS A 662 21.63 32.08 -9.33
CA LYS A 662 21.08 30.74 -9.02
C LYS A 662 19.70 30.88 -8.38
N ASP A 663 18.80 29.95 -8.63
CA ASP A 663 17.52 29.80 -7.93
C ASP A 663 17.16 28.31 -7.83
N GLY A 664 16.21 27.97 -6.95
CA GLY A 664 15.75 26.60 -6.77
C GLY A 664 14.81 26.44 -5.59
N THR A 665 14.47 25.18 -5.30
CA THR A 665 13.69 24.78 -4.12
C THR A 665 14.59 24.13 -3.07
N PHE A 666 14.10 24.04 -1.83
CA PHE A 666 14.76 23.29 -0.76
C PHE A 666 13.72 22.67 0.18
N ASP A 667 14.08 21.53 0.76
CA ASP A 667 13.23 20.84 1.72
C ASP A 667 13.49 21.37 3.13
N VAL A 668 12.42 21.48 3.92
CA VAL A 668 12.49 21.72 5.36
C VAL A 668 12.46 20.37 6.07
N ASP A 669 13.52 20.06 6.83
CA ASP A 669 13.59 18.83 7.62
C ASP A 669 12.55 18.85 8.75
N HIS A 670 12.28 17.67 9.30
CA HIS A 670 11.32 17.44 10.38
C HIS A 670 11.47 18.36 11.61
N ASN A 671 12.69 18.79 11.91
CA ASN A 671 12.97 19.71 13.03
C ASN A 671 13.00 21.20 12.62
N GLY A 672 12.50 21.52 11.43
CA GLY A 672 12.54 22.85 10.82
C GLY A 672 13.88 23.20 10.17
N SER A 673 14.92 22.36 10.24
CA SER A 673 16.22 22.72 9.68
C SER A 673 16.23 22.64 8.15
N PHE A 674 16.99 23.50 7.49
CA PHE A 674 17.19 23.41 6.05
C PHE A 674 18.66 23.66 5.67
N LYS A 675 19.04 23.19 4.49
CA LYS A 675 20.35 23.45 3.87
C LYS A 675 20.19 23.77 2.39
N ILE A 676 20.62 24.96 2.01
CA ILE A 676 20.65 25.42 0.62
C ILE A 676 22.11 25.42 0.15
N ASN A 677 22.38 24.61 -0.87
CA ASN A 677 23.72 24.40 -1.37
C ASN A 677 24.25 25.62 -2.17
N THR A 678 25.42 26.13 -1.79
CA THR A 678 26.13 27.27 -2.42
C THR A 678 27.21 26.86 -3.43
N ASP A 679 27.35 25.57 -3.72
CA ASP A 679 28.27 25.02 -4.70
C ASP A 679 28.04 25.66 -6.08
N ASN A 680 29.14 25.77 -6.83
CA ASN A 680 29.25 26.35 -8.18
C ASN A 680 29.03 27.88 -8.26
N LEU A 681 29.00 28.60 -7.12
CA LEU A 681 29.10 30.05 -7.11
C LEU A 681 30.54 30.51 -7.34
N ALA A 682 30.70 31.57 -8.14
CA ALA A 682 32.01 32.19 -8.38
C ALA A 682 32.60 32.81 -7.09
N GLY A 683 33.91 32.94 -6.95
CA GLY A 683 34.57 33.61 -5.83
C GLY A 683 34.18 35.09 -5.84
N GLY A 684 33.59 35.57 -4.75
CA GLY A 684 32.91 36.86 -4.72
C GLY A 684 32.03 37.05 -3.48
N SER A 685 31.08 37.98 -3.55
CA SER A 685 30.09 38.19 -2.50
C SER A 685 28.69 38.09 -3.11
N TYR A 686 27.81 37.38 -2.42
CA TYR A 686 26.45 37.11 -2.87
C TYR A 686 25.44 37.46 -1.80
N THR A 687 24.19 37.64 -2.24
CA THR A 687 23.03 37.69 -1.35
C THR A 687 22.07 36.57 -1.75
N MET A 688 21.74 35.69 -0.81
CA MET A 688 20.72 34.66 -0.99
C MET A 688 19.42 35.13 -0.35
N HIS A 689 18.41 35.30 -1.18
CA HIS A 689 17.01 35.48 -0.83
C HIS A 689 16.40 34.11 -0.62
N ILE A 690 15.87 33.85 0.57
CA ILE A 690 15.24 32.59 0.96
C ILE A 690 13.78 32.92 1.21
N HIS A 691 12.90 32.21 0.52
CA HIS A 691 11.47 32.40 0.56
C HIS A 691 10.82 31.08 0.98
N VAL A 692 9.93 31.12 1.97
CA VAL A 692 9.15 29.95 2.40
C VAL A 692 7.69 30.34 2.34
N THR A 693 6.89 29.48 1.73
CA THR A 693 5.43 29.58 1.68
C THR A 693 4.86 28.35 2.37
N ASP A 694 3.90 28.51 3.27
CA ASP A 694 3.16 27.37 3.82
C ASP A 694 1.92 27.02 2.97
N GLU A 695 1.25 25.92 3.30
CA GLU A 695 0.06 25.45 2.57
C GLU A 695 -1.15 26.40 2.72
N ALA A 696 -1.15 27.28 3.72
CA ALA A 696 -2.16 28.33 3.89
C ALA A 696 -1.77 29.63 3.15
N GLU A 697 -0.81 29.55 2.23
CA GLU A 697 -0.28 30.64 1.40
C GLU A 697 0.40 31.79 2.17
N ASN A 698 0.73 31.60 3.45
CA ASN A 698 1.53 32.59 4.17
C ASN A 698 2.98 32.54 3.70
N GLU A 699 3.57 33.71 3.47
CA GLU A 699 4.91 33.79 2.89
C GLU A 699 5.86 34.67 3.71
N VAL A 700 7.12 34.25 3.75
CA VAL A 700 8.21 35.00 4.36
C VAL A 700 9.41 35.02 3.43
N GLU A 701 10.10 36.15 3.36
CA GLU A 701 11.38 36.27 2.64
C GLU A 701 12.44 36.86 3.58
N THR A 702 13.63 36.25 3.59
CA THR A 702 14.81 36.79 4.25
C THR A 702 16.00 36.78 3.29
N ALA A 703 16.97 37.67 3.53
CA ALA A 703 18.16 37.77 2.69
C ALA A 703 19.42 37.68 3.55
N VAL A 704 20.35 36.80 3.17
CA VAL A 704 21.66 36.67 3.82
C VAL A 704 22.78 36.96 2.83
N SER A 705 23.72 37.83 3.22
CA SER A 705 24.93 38.05 2.44
C SER A 705 26.05 37.14 2.92
N PHE A 706 26.77 36.53 1.98
CA PHE A 706 27.92 35.66 2.28
C PHE A 706 29.04 35.82 1.26
N PRO A 707 30.31 35.76 1.69
CA PRO A 707 31.43 35.68 0.78
C PRO A 707 31.65 34.22 0.35
N VAL A 708 32.11 34.04 -0.88
CA VAL A 708 32.69 32.79 -1.38
C VAL A 708 34.17 33.06 -1.63
N GLU A 709 35.06 32.36 -0.92
CA GLU A 709 36.51 32.54 -1.10
C GLU A 709 36.92 32.27 -2.55
N SER A 710 37.91 33.03 -3.04
CA SER A 710 38.50 32.76 -4.36
C SER A 710 39.42 31.55 -4.25
N GLU A 711 38.96 30.40 -4.72
CA GLU A 711 39.73 29.16 -4.70
C GLU A 711 40.34 28.90 -6.05
N ILE A 712 41.58 28.38 -6.05
CA ILE A 712 42.17 27.75 -7.22
C ILE A 712 42.01 26.24 -7.02
N THR A 713 41.18 25.61 -7.84
CA THR A 713 40.89 24.19 -7.85
C THR A 713 41.19 23.60 -9.22
N ASN A 714 41.13 22.28 -9.36
CA ASN A 714 41.34 21.58 -10.62
C ASN A 714 42.63 22.00 -11.34
N ILE A 715 43.70 22.22 -10.56
CA ILE A 715 45.01 22.59 -11.09
C ILE A 715 45.55 21.42 -11.86
N GLN A 716 45.73 21.60 -13.16
CA GLN A 716 46.36 20.63 -14.03
C GLN A 716 47.82 21.02 -14.28
N PRO A 717 48.74 20.04 -14.19
CA PRO A 717 48.44 18.64 -13.95
C PRO A 717 48.27 18.29 -12.45
N ALA A 718 47.21 17.56 -12.12
CA ALA A 718 46.92 17.15 -10.75
C ALA A 718 47.78 15.96 -10.28
N GLU A 719 48.28 15.16 -11.22
CA GLU A 719 49.15 14.00 -10.99
C GLU A 719 50.46 14.13 -11.77
N ASP A 720 51.48 13.43 -11.30
CA ASP A 720 52.79 13.40 -11.94
C ASP A 720 52.65 13.13 -13.45
N GLN A 721 53.15 14.03 -14.31
CA GLN A 721 53.05 13.89 -15.76
C GLN A 721 54.34 13.35 -16.33
N TYR A 722 54.26 12.29 -17.11
CA TYR A 722 55.37 11.67 -17.82
C TYR A 722 55.25 12.03 -19.31
N LEU A 723 56.07 12.97 -19.79
CA LEU A 723 55.84 13.75 -21.01
C LEU A 723 56.96 13.57 -22.04
N THR A 724 56.71 13.56 -23.34
CA THR A 724 57.79 13.50 -24.33
C THR A 724 58.32 14.87 -24.74
N PRO A 725 59.55 14.99 -25.29
CA PRO A 725 60.03 16.27 -25.82
C PRO A 725 59.16 16.80 -26.96
N GLY A 726 58.55 17.98 -26.76
CA GLY A 726 57.62 18.61 -27.70
C GLY A 726 56.16 18.53 -27.25
N ASP A 727 55.86 17.75 -26.21
CA ASP A 727 54.55 17.68 -25.60
C ASP A 727 54.15 19.05 -25.04
N LYS A 728 52.87 19.36 -25.18
CA LYS A 728 52.28 20.57 -24.63
C LYS A 728 51.63 20.20 -23.32
N VAL A 729 52.21 20.67 -22.22
CA VAL A 729 51.57 20.65 -20.91
C VAL A 729 50.61 21.81 -20.87
N LYS A 730 49.33 21.49 -20.97
CA LYS A 730 48.27 22.44 -20.69
C LYS A 730 48.19 22.57 -19.17
N VAL A 731 48.64 23.71 -18.66
CA VAL A 731 48.41 24.10 -17.29
C VAL A 731 47.06 24.76 -17.26
N THR A 732 46.12 24.16 -16.55
CA THR A 732 44.84 24.82 -16.26
C THR A 732 44.69 24.95 -14.77
N PHE A 733 43.88 25.90 -14.36
CA PHE A 733 43.19 25.76 -13.11
C PHE A 733 41.82 26.36 -13.30
N GLU A 734 40.89 25.85 -12.50
CA GLU A 734 39.62 26.49 -12.33
C GLU A 734 39.73 27.38 -11.12
N SER A 735 39.18 28.57 -11.25
CA SER A 735 38.94 29.43 -10.15
C SER A 735 37.50 29.84 -10.21
N ASN A 736 36.88 29.79 -9.05
CA ASN A 736 35.57 30.38 -8.93
C ASN A 736 35.67 31.91 -9.17
N ALA A 737 36.80 32.59 -9.03
CA ALA A 737 36.94 34.02 -9.33
C ALA A 737 37.11 34.31 -10.85
N LYS A 738 36.04 34.82 -11.47
CA LYS A 738 35.95 35.12 -12.91
C LYS A 738 36.51 36.52 -13.24
N GLY A 739 37.38 36.62 -14.25
CA GLY A 739 37.87 37.90 -14.78
C GLY A 739 39.14 38.51 -14.17
N GLY A 740 40.09 37.70 -13.68
CA GLY A 740 41.35 38.15 -13.08
C GLY A 740 42.59 38.03 -13.99
N GLU A 741 43.77 38.41 -13.48
CA GLU A 741 45.05 38.16 -14.14
C GLU A 741 45.70 36.87 -13.58
N ALA A 742 45.85 35.85 -14.42
CA ALA A 742 46.39 34.55 -14.05
C ALA A 742 47.78 34.29 -14.66
N ASN A 743 48.65 33.63 -13.91
CA ASN A 743 49.99 33.24 -14.33
C ASN A 743 50.35 31.86 -13.79
N PHE A 744 51.24 31.14 -14.47
CA PHE A 744 51.89 29.95 -13.92
C PHE A 744 53.40 29.96 -14.17
N HIS A 745 54.14 29.19 -13.37
CA HIS A 745 55.55 28.95 -13.59
C HIS A 745 55.96 27.53 -13.21
N VAL A 746 56.98 26.99 -13.89
CA VAL A 746 57.51 25.64 -13.64
C VAL A 746 58.82 25.78 -12.87
N SER A 747 58.89 25.19 -11.68
CA SER A 747 59.99 25.33 -10.73
C SER A 747 60.76 24.01 -10.55
N LEU A 748 62.08 24.10 -10.42
CA LEU A 748 62.94 22.97 -10.03
C LEU A 748 63.55 23.25 -8.65
N PRO A 749 63.35 22.39 -7.65
CA PRO A 749 63.91 22.60 -6.31
C PRO A 749 65.46 22.67 -6.25
N SER A 750 66.17 22.13 -7.25
CA SER A 750 67.63 21.89 -7.18
C SER A 750 68.49 22.49 -8.32
N ALA A 751 67.91 23.19 -9.30
CA ALA A 751 68.65 23.79 -10.41
C ALA A 751 68.16 25.19 -10.79
N LYS A 752 69.11 26.10 -11.13
CA LYS A 752 68.79 27.38 -11.76
C LYS A 752 68.37 27.16 -13.22
N MET A 753 67.12 26.80 -13.46
CA MET A 753 66.48 27.14 -14.74
C MET A 753 66.09 28.62 -14.72
N ALA A 754 66.00 29.22 -15.90
CA ALA A 754 65.45 30.57 -16.05
C ALA A 754 63.95 30.52 -15.71
N ASP A 755 63.43 31.52 -14.98
CA ASP A 755 61.99 31.67 -14.69
C ASP A 755 61.17 31.44 -15.97
N THR A 756 60.30 30.44 -15.95
CA THR A 756 59.37 30.17 -17.05
C THR A 756 57.98 30.72 -16.72
N ASN A 757 57.91 31.96 -16.25
CA ASN A 757 56.63 32.64 -16.03
C ASN A 757 55.87 32.72 -17.35
N ALA A 758 54.65 32.21 -17.37
CA ALA A 758 53.76 32.26 -18.50
C ALA A 758 52.40 32.78 -18.05
N ASN A 759 51.93 33.81 -18.76
CA ASN A 759 50.58 34.34 -18.57
C ASN A 759 49.58 33.28 -19.01
N MET A 760 48.46 33.20 -18.30
CA MET A 760 47.32 32.34 -18.63
C MET A 760 46.19 33.19 -19.20
N GLU A 761 45.43 32.62 -20.12
CA GLU A 761 44.23 33.23 -20.69
C GLU A 761 43.01 32.64 -19.99
N GLU A 762 42.08 33.49 -19.58
CA GLU A 762 40.76 33.04 -19.16
C GLU A 762 40.00 32.60 -20.42
N VAL A 763 40.03 31.31 -20.72
CA VAL A 763 39.44 30.73 -21.94
C VAL A 763 37.94 30.54 -21.80
N GLU A 764 37.48 30.31 -20.58
CA GLU A 764 36.09 30.36 -20.17
C GLU A 764 36.01 31.09 -18.83
N PRO A 765 34.88 31.71 -18.47
CA PRO A 765 34.77 32.43 -17.20
C PRO A 765 35.14 31.55 -15.99
N GLY A 766 36.26 31.87 -15.34
CA GLY A 766 36.82 31.10 -14.21
C GLY A 766 37.79 29.99 -14.60
N VAL A 767 37.97 29.68 -15.89
CA VAL A 767 38.90 28.66 -16.37
C VAL A 767 40.10 29.35 -17.00
N TYR A 768 41.24 29.22 -16.35
CA TYR A 768 42.48 29.80 -16.82
C TYR A 768 43.32 28.72 -17.47
N GLU A 769 43.80 28.99 -18.67
CA GLU A 769 44.61 28.08 -19.45
C GLU A 769 45.91 28.74 -19.87
N GLY A 770 47.00 28.03 -19.63
CA GLY A 770 48.32 28.34 -20.15
C GLY A 770 48.92 27.08 -20.77
N ILE A 771 49.58 27.22 -21.92
CA ILE A 771 50.24 26.09 -22.56
C ILE A 771 51.74 26.26 -22.38
N TRP A 772 52.35 25.29 -21.68
CA TRP A 772 53.79 25.13 -21.65
C TRP A 772 54.21 24.03 -22.62
N THR A 773 55.20 24.27 -23.48
CA THR A 773 55.73 23.23 -24.37
C THR A 773 57.02 22.68 -23.80
N THR A 774 57.11 21.37 -23.63
CA THR A 774 58.30 20.72 -23.09
C THR A 774 59.49 20.96 -24.05
N PRO A 775 60.64 21.40 -23.52
CA PRO A 775 61.79 21.71 -24.35
C PRO A 775 62.42 20.44 -24.96
N LYS A 776 62.75 20.50 -26.26
CA LYS A 776 63.16 19.36 -27.12
C LYS A 776 64.38 18.54 -26.68
N ASN A 777 65.16 18.98 -25.69
CA ASN A 777 66.43 18.35 -25.29
C ASN A 777 66.59 18.23 -23.77
N VAL A 778 65.48 18.11 -23.03
CA VAL A 778 65.53 18.15 -21.56
C VAL A 778 64.88 16.90 -20.99
N ASN A 779 65.65 16.15 -20.19
CA ASN A 779 65.11 15.19 -19.24
C ASN A 779 64.84 15.95 -17.93
N LEU A 780 63.59 15.98 -17.49
CA LEU A 780 63.20 16.57 -16.21
C LEU A 780 62.70 15.46 -15.30
N GLU A 781 63.10 15.52 -14.04
CA GLU A 781 62.61 14.65 -12.97
C GLU A 781 62.09 15.55 -11.85
N GLY A 782 60.78 15.52 -11.62
CA GLY A 782 60.16 16.17 -10.47
C GLY A 782 60.06 17.71 -10.54
N ALA A 783 59.64 18.30 -11.67
CA ALA A 783 59.42 19.76 -11.74
C ALA A 783 58.02 20.16 -11.25
N GLU A 784 57.92 21.14 -10.35
CA GLU A 784 56.64 21.60 -9.78
C GLU A 784 55.99 22.67 -10.66
N VAL A 785 54.66 22.67 -10.78
CA VAL A 785 53.89 23.73 -11.44
C VAL A 785 53.19 24.58 -10.39
N ILE A 786 53.45 25.88 -10.36
CA ILE A 786 52.82 26.82 -9.42
C ILE A 786 51.98 27.81 -10.22
N VAL A 787 50.73 27.98 -9.82
CA VAL A 787 49.75 28.89 -10.43
C VAL A 787 49.38 30.03 -9.48
N SER A 788 49.02 31.17 -10.04
CA SER A 788 48.58 32.36 -9.29
C SER A 788 47.47 33.08 -10.03
N LEU A 789 46.49 33.60 -9.29
CA LEU A 789 45.39 34.42 -9.80
C LEU A 789 45.25 35.69 -8.95
N GLU A 790 45.26 36.85 -9.60
CA GLU A 790 44.82 38.12 -9.01
C GLU A 790 43.39 38.43 -9.48
N ASN A 791 42.42 38.43 -8.57
CA ASN A 791 41.03 38.73 -8.92
C ASN A 791 40.81 40.25 -9.13
N LYS A 792 39.65 40.65 -9.68
CA LYS A 792 39.32 42.07 -9.97
C LYS A 792 39.33 42.99 -8.74
N SER A 793 39.26 42.43 -7.54
CA SER A 793 39.32 43.17 -6.28
C SER A 793 40.76 43.35 -5.76
N GLY A 794 41.76 42.85 -6.48
CA GLY A 794 43.19 42.94 -6.14
C GLY A 794 43.67 41.88 -5.14
N ASN A 795 42.87 40.84 -4.86
CA ASN A 795 43.28 39.74 -4.00
C ASN A 795 44.03 38.68 -4.84
N VAL A 796 45.23 38.31 -4.40
CA VAL A 796 46.06 37.29 -5.04
C VAL A 796 45.95 35.97 -4.29
N VAL A 797 45.62 34.89 -4.99
CA VAL A 797 45.68 33.51 -4.48
C VAL A 797 46.69 32.70 -5.30
N THR A 798 47.46 31.84 -4.63
CA THR A 798 48.49 30.99 -5.25
C THR A 798 48.29 29.55 -4.84
N ALA A 799 48.51 28.62 -5.76
CA ALA A 799 48.44 27.19 -5.47
C ALA A 799 49.46 26.40 -6.29
N THR A 800 49.87 25.24 -5.78
CA THR A 800 50.81 24.34 -6.46
C THR A 800 50.03 23.16 -7.02
N ALA A 801 50.30 22.80 -8.26
CA ALA A 801 49.71 21.61 -8.88
C ALA A 801 50.16 20.36 -8.12
N GLY A 802 49.27 19.38 -7.97
CA GLY A 802 49.59 18.12 -7.28
C GLY A 802 50.63 17.27 -8.02
N GLY A 803 50.70 17.42 -9.34
CA GLY A 803 51.57 16.66 -10.22
C GLY A 803 52.89 17.33 -10.52
N ASN A 804 53.98 16.58 -10.37
CA ASN A 804 55.29 16.98 -10.89
C ASN A 804 55.46 16.58 -12.36
N LEU A 805 56.25 17.32 -13.11
CA LEU A 805 56.54 17.02 -14.51
C LEU A 805 57.83 16.20 -14.63
N PHE A 806 57.73 15.10 -15.36
CA PHE A 806 58.78 14.19 -15.80
C PHE A 806 58.79 14.09 -17.32
N ILE A 807 59.95 13.93 -17.99
CA ILE A 807 59.98 13.95 -19.48
C ILE A 807 60.64 12.67 -20.13
N TYR A 808 59.85 11.79 -20.80
CA TYR A 808 60.16 10.51 -21.50
C TYR A 808 59.29 10.26 -22.79
N PRO A 809 59.58 9.36 -23.77
CA PRO A 809 58.75 9.08 -24.99
C PRO A 809 57.46 8.18 -24.84
N ASP A 810 56.32 8.43 -25.55
CA ASP A 810 54.92 7.89 -25.34
C ASP A 810 54.63 6.44 -25.85
N ASN A 811 53.80 5.68 -25.12
CA ASN A 811 53.57 4.22 -25.20
C ASN A 811 52.10 3.74 -25.41
N VAL A 812 51.07 4.62 -25.43
CA VAL A 812 49.63 4.23 -25.53
C VAL A 812 48.84 4.94 -26.63
N GLU A 813 48.07 4.17 -27.43
CA GLU A 813 47.16 4.62 -28.50
C GLU A 813 45.66 4.34 -28.18
N ARG A 814 44.71 5.09 -28.76
CA ARG A 814 43.25 4.84 -28.65
C ARG A 814 42.56 4.86 -30.03
N ILE A 815 41.61 3.96 -30.23
CA ILE A 815 40.72 3.85 -31.39
C ILE A 815 39.27 3.96 -30.89
N SER A 816 38.56 5.00 -31.31
CA SER A 816 37.20 5.29 -30.85
C SER A 816 36.45 6.16 -31.85
N GLY A 817 35.15 5.94 -31.98
CA GLY A 817 34.19 6.87 -32.58
C GLY A 817 33.15 7.35 -31.56
N ASP A 818 32.21 8.18 -32.01
CA ASP A 818 31.19 8.78 -31.15
C ASP A 818 30.20 7.73 -30.63
N LEU A 819 29.86 6.75 -31.47
CA LEU A 819 29.06 5.58 -31.11
C LEU A 819 29.83 4.26 -31.31
N ARG A 820 29.26 3.16 -30.85
CA ARG A 820 29.82 1.80 -31.03
C ARG A 820 29.93 1.41 -32.51
N TYR A 821 29.03 1.91 -33.34
CA TYR A 821 29.06 1.72 -34.80
C TYR A 821 30.28 2.43 -35.41
N ASP A 822 30.56 3.65 -34.95
CA ASP A 822 31.70 4.44 -35.41
C ASP A 822 33.03 3.87 -34.89
N THR A 823 33.06 3.32 -33.67
CA THR A 823 34.24 2.61 -33.16
C THR A 823 34.55 1.37 -33.98
N ALA A 824 33.54 0.64 -34.45
CA ALA A 824 33.73 -0.48 -35.38
C ALA A 824 34.34 -0.01 -36.71
N ILE A 825 33.89 1.14 -37.23
CA ILE A 825 34.42 1.76 -38.46
C ILE A 825 35.87 2.22 -38.26
N GLU A 826 36.20 2.89 -37.16
CA GLU A 826 37.58 3.33 -36.88
C GLU A 826 38.52 2.14 -36.66
N THR A 827 38.02 1.05 -36.06
CA THR A 827 38.76 -0.22 -35.95
C THR A 827 39.02 -0.82 -37.34
N SER A 828 38.03 -0.77 -38.23
CA SER A 828 38.17 -1.20 -39.63
C SER A 828 39.21 -0.37 -40.38
N LYS A 829 39.15 0.97 -40.31
CA LYS A 829 40.13 1.88 -40.93
C LYS A 829 41.55 1.64 -40.44
N LYS A 830 41.72 1.25 -39.17
CA LYS A 830 43.03 0.93 -38.62
C LYS A 830 43.58 -0.41 -39.13
N GLY A 831 42.73 -1.41 -39.30
CA GLY A 831 43.14 -2.78 -39.62
C GLY A 831 43.20 -3.11 -41.10
N TRP A 832 42.43 -2.41 -41.94
CA TRP A 832 42.22 -2.79 -43.33
C TRP A 832 42.22 -1.59 -44.27
N ASP A 833 43.16 -1.59 -45.21
CA ASP A 833 43.11 -0.71 -46.37
C ASP A 833 42.00 -1.15 -47.34
N LYS A 834 41.78 -2.46 -47.47
CA LYS A 834 40.76 -3.13 -48.29
C LYS A 834 40.32 -4.45 -47.66
N ALA A 835 39.08 -4.86 -47.90
CA ALA A 835 38.55 -6.17 -47.53
C ALA A 835 37.45 -6.61 -48.51
N ASP A 836 37.55 -7.81 -49.09
CA ASP A 836 36.55 -8.32 -50.06
C ASP A 836 35.19 -8.61 -49.40
N THR A 837 35.22 -8.98 -48.12
CA THR A 837 34.04 -9.31 -47.32
C THR A 837 33.97 -8.42 -46.08
N VAL A 838 32.77 -8.03 -45.69
CA VAL A 838 32.46 -7.44 -44.38
C VAL A 838 31.53 -8.37 -43.62
N VAL A 839 31.79 -8.57 -42.34
CA VAL A 839 30.85 -9.28 -41.45
C VAL A 839 30.00 -8.24 -40.74
N LEU A 840 28.68 -8.35 -40.86
CA LEU A 840 27.73 -7.43 -40.24
C LEU A 840 27.01 -8.11 -39.09
N ALA A 841 27.05 -7.48 -37.92
CA ALA A 841 26.33 -7.90 -36.73
C ALA A 841 25.51 -6.74 -36.14
N ARG A 842 24.50 -7.06 -35.34
CA ARG A 842 23.74 -6.03 -34.63
C ARG A 842 24.59 -5.45 -33.49
N GLY A 843 24.50 -4.14 -33.27
CA GLY A 843 25.29 -3.45 -32.25
C GLY A 843 24.57 -3.24 -30.92
N ASP A 844 23.28 -3.53 -30.83
CA ASP A 844 22.43 -3.36 -29.65
C ASP A 844 22.26 -4.64 -28.82
N GLU A 845 22.39 -5.84 -29.40
CA GLU A 845 22.46 -7.12 -28.66
C GLU A 845 23.52 -8.12 -29.17
N PHE A 846 24.13 -8.93 -28.30
CA PHE A 846 25.33 -9.72 -28.61
C PHE A 846 25.08 -11.13 -29.17
N ALA A 847 23.86 -11.65 -29.02
CA ALA A 847 23.54 -13.08 -29.10
C ALA A 847 24.13 -13.83 -30.31
N ASP A 848 23.89 -13.32 -31.53
CA ASP A 848 24.31 -13.96 -32.78
C ASP A 848 25.76 -13.60 -33.19
N ALA A 849 26.38 -12.63 -32.50
CA ALA A 849 27.66 -12.04 -32.89
C ALA A 849 28.87 -12.67 -32.18
N LEU A 850 28.69 -13.30 -31.01
CA LEU A 850 29.78 -13.81 -30.16
C LEU A 850 30.71 -14.81 -30.86
N ALA A 851 30.18 -15.61 -31.79
CA ALA A 851 30.97 -16.58 -32.55
C ALA A 851 31.61 -16.00 -33.84
N GLY A 852 31.36 -14.72 -34.15
CA GLY A 852 31.72 -14.10 -35.42
C GLY A 852 33.20 -13.75 -35.58
N VAL A 853 33.95 -13.56 -34.49
CA VAL A 853 35.36 -13.10 -34.55
C VAL A 853 36.28 -14.09 -35.27
N PRO A 854 36.25 -15.42 -35.00
CA PRO A 854 37.03 -16.38 -35.79
C PRO A 854 36.67 -16.39 -37.28
N LEU A 855 35.38 -16.19 -37.62
CA LEU A 855 34.94 -16.15 -39.01
C LEU A 855 35.47 -14.91 -39.72
N ALA A 856 35.32 -13.74 -39.09
CA ALA A 856 35.81 -12.48 -39.63
C ALA A 856 37.34 -12.53 -39.84
N HIS A 857 38.07 -13.09 -38.88
CA HIS A 857 39.52 -13.26 -39.00
C HIS A 857 39.92 -14.22 -40.14
N GLU A 858 39.26 -15.37 -40.29
CA GLU A 858 39.53 -16.34 -41.37
C GLU A 858 39.28 -15.72 -42.76
N LEU A 859 38.31 -14.81 -42.87
CA LEU A 859 37.98 -14.09 -44.09
C LEU A 859 38.85 -12.84 -44.33
N ASP A 860 39.77 -12.52 -43.42
CA ASP A 860 40.48 -11.23 -43.34
C ASP A 860 39.53 -10.02 -43.48
N ALA A 861 38.41 -10.07 -42.76
CA ALA A 861 37.31 -9.13 -42.84
C ALA A 861 37.11 -8.40 -41.50
N PRO A 862 36.75 -7.10 -41.51
CA PRO A 862 36.29 -6.42 -40.31
C PRO A 862 34.86 -6.86 -39.94
N ILE A 863 34.53 -6.77 -38.65
CA ILE A 863 33.15 -6.79 -38.17
C ILE A 863 32.67 -5.34 -38.08
N LEU A 864 31.63 -5.00 -38.84
CA LEU A 864 30.89 -3.75 -38.70
C LEU A 864 29.58 -4.01 -37.95
N LEU A 865 29.03 -2.95 -37.36
CA LEU A 865 27.84 -3.01 -36.52
C LEU A 865 26.72 -2.15 -37.10
N THR A 866 25.47 -2.54 -36.84
CA THR A 866 24.28 -1.77 -37.23
C THR A 866 23.14 -1.94 -36.22
N PRO A 867 22.19 -0.99 -36.12
CA PRO A 867 20.90 -1.23 -35.47
C PRO A 867 20.09 -2.35 -36.16
N THR A 868 19.09 -2.90 -35.45
CA THR A 868 18.25 -4.01 -35.96
C THR A 868 17.52 -3.67 -37.26
N ASP A 869 16.85 -2.52 -37.31
CA ASP A 869 15.88 -2.21 -38.38
C ASP A 869 16.41 -1.23 -39.44
N GLU A 870 17.57 -0.63 -39.21
CA GLU A 870 18.14 0.41 -40.06
C GLU A 870 19.65 0.20 -40.22
N LEU A 871 20.13 0.33 -41.46
CA LEU A 871 21.56 0.26 -41.76
C LEU A 871 22.23 1.54 -41.26
N TRP A 872 23.23 1.41 -40.40
CA TRP A 872 24.00 2.57 -39.95
C TRP A 872 24.69 3.25 -41.15
N GLU A 873 24.51 4.56 -41.29
CA GLU A 873 24.99 5.34 -42.46
C GLU A 873 26.49 5.12 -42.71
N GLY A 874 27.31 5.18 -41.66
CA GLY A 874 28.75 4.96 -41.77
C GLY A 874 29.15 3.53 -42.16
N THR A 875 28.29 2.52 -41.92
CA THR A 875 28.59 1.12 -42.24
C THR A 875 28.58 0.87 -43.74
N GLU A 876 27.67 1.51 -44.48
CA GLU A 876 27.66 1.45 -45.93
C GLU A 876 28.88 2.16 -46.55
N GLU A 877 29.20 3.36 -46.04
CA GLU A 877 30.37 4.12 -46.50
C GLU A 877 31.68 3.36 -46.26
N GLU A 878 31.80 2.70 -45.10
CA GLU A 878 33.00 1.93 -44.76
C GLU A 878 33.12 0.66 -45.62
N ALA A 879 32.01 -0.04 -45.90
CA ALA A 879 32.01 -1.16 -46.84
C ALA A 879 32.46 -0.71 -48.25
N ALA A 880 32.02 0.47 -48.70
CA ALA A 880 32.46 1.06 -49.96
C ALA A 880 33.96 1.46 -49.93
N ARG A 881 34.45 2.04 -48.83
CA ARG A 881 35.88 2.39 -48.65
C ARG A 881 36.77 1.15 -48.74
N LEU A 882 36.34 0.04 -48.16
CA LEU A 882 37.05 -1.24 -48.18
C LEU A 882 37.05 -1.92 -49.56
N GLU A 883 36.26 -1.40 -50.51
CA GLU A 883 35.96 -2.04 -51.80
C GLU A 883 35.36 -3.45 -51.61
N ALA A 884 34.50 -3.62 -50.60
CA ALA A 884 33.88 -4.90 -50.31
C ALA A 884 32.89 -5.30 -51.40
N ASN A 885 32.91 -6.57 -51.80
CA ASN A 885 31.95 -7.15 -52.74
C ASN A 885 30.90 -8.01 -52.03
N LYS A 886 31.17 -8.44 -50.80
CA LYS A 886 30.32 -9.37 -50.04
C LYS A 886 30.03 -8.85 -48.64
N VAL A 887 28.81 -9.12 -48.16
CA VAL A 887 28.44 -8.91 -46.76
C VAL A 887 27.89 -10.20 -46.17
N ILE A 888 28.42 -10.61 -45.02
CA ILE A 888 27.90 -11.73 -44.26
C ILE A 888 27.14 -11.19 -43.05
N ILE A 889 25.83 -11.36 -43.02
CA ILE A 889 24.97 -10.97 -41.91
C ILE A 889 24.91 -12.10 -40.88
N LEU A 890 25.18 -11.79 -39.62
CA LEU A 890 25.06 -12.73 -38.50
C LEU A 890 23.73 -12.52 -37.77
N GLY A 891 22.92 -13.57 -37.70
CA GLY A 891 21.62 -13.58 -37.02
C GLY A 891 20.42 -13.49 -37.95
N GLY A 892 19.26 -13.87 -37.42
CA GLY A 892 17.99 -13.89 -38.17
C GLY A 892 17.42 -12.50 -38.46
N GLU A 893 16.24 -12.44 -39.10
CA GLU A 893 15.58 -11.17 -39.41
C GLU A 893 15.20 -10.35 -38.16
N ASN A 894 15.01 -11.01 -37.01
CA ASN A 894 14.79 -10.33 -35.73
C ASN A 894 16.07 -9.68 -35.16
N ALA A 895 17.24 -10.08 -35.65
CA ALA A 895 18.53 -9.54 -35.24
C ALA A 895 18.97 -8.41 -36.17
N ILE A 896 18.84 -8.62 -37.48
CA ILE A 896 19.04 -7.61 -38.52
C ILE A 896 17.93 -7.80 -39.54
N SER A 897 17.08 -6.79 -39.72
CA SER A 897 15.86 -6.90 -40.52
C SER A 897 16.13 -7.27 -41.97
N ALA A 898 15.12 -7.84 -42.63
CA ALA A 898 15.18 -8.05 -44.08
C ALA A 898 15.32 -6.71 -44.84
N GLY A 899 14.90 -5.59 -44.25
CA GLY A 899 15.09 -4.25 -44.81
C GLY A 899 16.56 -3.88 -44.91
N VAL A 900 17.35 -4.12 -43.85
CA VAL A 900 18.80 -3.87 -43.87
C VAL A 900 19.50 -4.76 -44.91
N GLU A 901 19.14 -6.04 -44.98
CA GLU A 901 19.66 -6.96 -46.00
C GLU A 901 19.33 -6.51 -47.43
N GLN A 902 18.11 -6.00 -47.64
CA GLN A 902 17.70 -5.47 -48.93
C GLN A 902 18.49 -4.20 -49.28
N THR A 903 18.68 -3.26 -48.35
CA THR A 903 19.48 -2.05 -48.58
C THR A 903 20.90 -2.41 -49.04
N LEU A 904 21.55 -3.34 -48.35
CA LEU A 904 22.91 -3.80 -48.73
C LEU A 904 22.94 -4.46 -50.12
N SER A 905 21.91 -5.23 -50.45
CA SER A 905 21.78 -5.87 -51.76
C SER A 905 21.55 -4.85 -52.88
N ASP A 906 20.73 -3.82 -52.62
CA ASP A 906 20.42 -2.74 -53.55
C ASP A 906 21.66 -1.86 -53.84
N SER A 907 22.58 -1.76 -52.88
CA SER A 907 23.90 -1.12 -53.05
C SER A 907 24.90 -1.97 -53.85
N GLY A 908 24.47 -3.13 -54.36
CA GLY A 908 25.23 -3.98 -55.28
C GLY A 908 26.17 -4.98 -54.62
N LEU A 909 26.02 -5.20 -53.30
CA LEU A 909 26.80 -6.18 -52.53
C LEU A 909 26.17 -7.57 -52.63
N ASP A 910 27.01 -8.61 -52.63
CA ASP A 910 26.57 -10.00 -52.52
C ASP A 910 26.33 -10.33 -51.04
N VAL A 911 25.06 -10.29 -50.62
CA VAL A 911 24.66 -10.42 -49.22
C VAL A 911 24.30 -11.87 -48.90
N ARG A 912 24.90 -12.42 -47.84
CA ARG A 912 24.60 -13.75 -47.31
C ARG A 912 24.30 -13.68 -45.82
N ARG A 913 23.16 -14.22 -45.40
CA ARG A 913 22.82 -14.37 -43.98
C ARG A 913 23.23 -15.73 -43.43
N ILE A 914 23.79 -15.74 -42.22
CA ILE A 914 24.01 -16.93 -41.39
C ILE A 914 23.12 -16.81 -40.16
N ASN A 915 22.08 -17.63 -40.06
CA ASN A 915 21.15 -17.63 -38.94
C ASN A 915 20.63 -19.03 -38.64
N GLY A 916 20.55 -19.36 -37.36
CA GLY A 916 19.82 -20.53 -36.85
C GLY A 916 18.44 -20.15 -36.33
N ALA A 917 17.71 -21.12 -35.79
CA ALA A 917 16.48 -20.89 -35.04
C ALA A 917 16.73 -20.15 -33.72
N ASP A 918 17.96 -20.26 -33.18
CA ASP A 918 18.42 -19.54 -32.00
C ASP A 918 19.93 -19.25 -32.09
N ARG A 919 20.45 -18.51 -31.10
CA ARG A 919 21.86 -18.12 -31.00
C ARG A 919 22.84 -19.30 -30.98
N PHE A 920 22.40 -20.45 -30.44
CA PHE A 920 23.24 -21.65 -30.35
C PHE A 920 23.38 -22.28 -31.73
N GLU A 921 22.27 -22.39 -32.46
CA GLU A 921 22.30 -22.86 -33.85
C GLU A 921 23.04 -21.87 -34.77
N THR A 922 22.84 -20.55 -34.63
CA THR A 922 23.62 -19.54 -35.36
C THR A 922 25.13 -19.74 -35.14
N ALA A 923 25.57 -19.92 -33.88
CA ALA A 923 26.98 -20.19 -33.58
C ALA A 923 27.50 -21.48 -34.23
N THR A 924 26.67 -22.53 -34.32
CA THR A 924 27.06 -23.78 -34.99
C THR A 924 27.21 -23.65 -36.50
N LEU A 925 26.38 -22.80 -37.12
CA LEU A 925 26.48 -22.50 -38.55
C LEU A 925 27.71 -21.66 -38.84
N ILE A 926 28.00 -20.66 -38.01
CA ILE A 926 29.25 -19.89 -38.07
C ILE A 926 30.46 -20.83 -37.92
N ALA A 927 30.41 -21.79 -36.99
CA ALA A 927 31.51 -22.74 -36.77
C ALA A 927 31.83 -23.60 -38.00
N LYS A 928 30.82 -23.96 -38.82
CA LYS A 928 31.00 -24.69 -40.07
C LYS A 928 31.66 -23.84 -41.16
N GLU A 929 31.50 -22.53 -41.11
CA GLU A 929 32.15 -21.58 -42.02
C GLU A 929 33.59 -21.28 -41.58
N VAL A 930 33.85 -21.23 -40.28
CA VAL A 930 35.21 -21.10 -39.71
C VAL A 930 36.04 -22.34 -40.03
N ALA A 931 35.45 -23.54 -39.96
CA ALA A 931 36.15 -24.81 -40.13
C ALA A 931 35.42 -25.76 -41.10
N PRO A 932 35.35 -25.44 -42.41
CA PRO A 932 34.59 -26.22 -43.40
C PRO A 932 35.15 -27.63 -43.62
N ASN A 933 36.40 -27.87 -43.24
CA ASN A 933 37.07 -29.17 -43.31
C ASN A 933 37.17 -29.90 -41.95
N GLY A 934 36.45 -29.40 -40.94
CA GLY A 934 36.55 -29.86 -39.54
C GLY A 934 37.62 -29.11 -38.74
N SER A 935 37.52 -29.22 -37.41
CA SER A 935 38.48 -28.65 -36.46
C SER A 935 38.74 -29.62 -35.32
N ASN A 936 40.01 -29.85 -34.98
CA ASN A 936 40.37 -30.70 -33.86
C ASN A 936 40.14 -30.03 -32.49
N LYS A 937 39.84 -28.73 -32.46
CA LYS A 937 39.62 -27.95 -31.23
C LYS A 937 38.48 -26.95 -31.37
N VAL A 938 37.75 -26.70 -30.29
CA VAL A 938 36.70 -25.67 -30.20
C VAL A 938 36.74 -24.99 -28.84
N ALA A 939 36.31 -23.73 -28.80
CA ALA A 939 35.93 -23.05 -27.56
C ALA A 939 34.43 -23.20 -27.33
N VAL A 940 34.03 -23.43 -26.08
CA VAL A 940 32.64 -23.43 -25.63
C VAL A 940 32.49 -22.41 -24.53
N ALA A 941 31.61 -21.43 -24.73
CA ALA A 941 31.32 -20.36 -23.78
C ALA A 941 29.80 -20.27 -23.50
N ASN A 942 29.42 -19.55 -22.45
CA ASN A 942 28.02 -19.33 -22.13
C ASN A 942 27.39 -18.46 -23.23
N GLY A 943 26.26 -18.87 -23.79
CA GLY A 943 25.51 -18.11 -24.80
C GLY A 943 24.53 -17.11 -24.22
N MET A 944 24.34 -17.11 -22.90
CA MET A 944 23.42 -16.20 -22.20
C MET A 944 24.10 -14.92 -21.70
N ASP A 945 25.43 -14.87 -21.71
CA ASP A 945 26.23 -13.69 -21.36
C ASP A 945 27.48 -13.64 -22.27
N PHE A 946 28.09 -12.47 -22.44
CA PHE A 946 29.16 -12.24 -23.43
C PHE A 946 30.63 -12.34 -22.95
N PRO A 947 31.00 -12.07 -21.68
CA PRO A 947 32.40 -11.86 -21.31
C PRO A 947 33.32 -13.05 -21.58
N ASP A 948 32.83 -14.27 -21.36
CA ASP A 948 33.62 -15.49 -21.57
C ASP A 948 33.92 -15.74 -23.05
N ALA A 949 32.94 -15.50 -23.92
CA ALA A 949 33.10 -15.64 -25.37
C ALA A 949 34.07 -14.57 -25.92
N LEU A 950 33.98 -13.33 -25.43
CA LEU A 950 34.92 -12.26 -25.82
C LEU A 950 36.34 -12.51 -25.32
N SER A 951 36.48 -13.05 -24.10
CA SER A 951 37.79 -13.34 -23.51
C SER A 951 38.63 -14.28 -24.37
N VAL A 952 37.99 -15.21 -25.08
CA VAL A 952 38.67 -16.15 -25.98
C VAL A 952 38.59 -15.75 -27.45
N ALA A 953 37.87 -14.69 -27.82
CA ALA A 953 37.57 -14.37 -29.22
C ALA A 953 38.83 -14.18 -30.09
N ALA A 954 39.78 -13.36 -29.64
CA ALA A 954 41.02 -13.10 -30.38
C ALA A 954 41.92 -14.36 -30.45
N SER A 955 42.05 -15.10 -29.34
CA SER A 955 42.83 -16.33 -29.29
C SER A 955 42.22 -17.43 -30.13
N ALA A 956 40.88 -17.56 -30.12
CA ALA A 956 40.15 -18.50 -30.95
C ALA A 956 40.34 -18.20 -32.44
N ALA A 957 40.29 -16.92 -32.83
CA ALA A 957 40.57 -16.48 -34.19
C ALA A 957 42.00 -16.81 -34.65
N GLN A 958 43.01 -16.52 -33.84
CA GLN A 958 44.41 -16.85 -34.14
C GLN A 958 44.64 -18.35 -34.27
N GLU A 959 43.94 -19.13 -33.45
CA GLU A 959 44.07 -20.58 -33.41
C GLU A 959 43.23 -21.29 -34.50
N GLY A 960 42.43 -20.55 -35.29
CA GLY A 960 41.49 -21.12 -36.26
C GLY A 960 40.39 -21.97 -35.60
N MET A 961 40.04 -21.62 -34.37
CA MET A 961 39.17 -22.39 -33.49
C MET A 961 37.74 -21.81 -33.50
N PRO A 962 36.72 -22.60 -33.87
CA PRO A 962 35.34 -22.16 -33.75
C PRO A 962 34.92 -21.94 -32.28
N ILE A 963 34.05 -20.95 -32.06
CA ILE A 963 33.39 -20.69 -30.78
C ILE A 963 31.95 -21.24 -30.88
N LEU A 964 31.60 -22.11 -29.95
CA LEU A 964 30.27 -22.67 -29.79
C LEU A 964 29.67 -22.23 -28.45
N LEU A 965 28.33 -22.24 -28.37
CA LEU A 965 27.61 -21.75 -27.20
C LEU A 965 26.91 -22.86 -26.43
N ALA A 966 26.86 -22.71 -25.11
CA ALA A 966 26.12 -23.56 -24.18
C ALA A 966 25.36 -22.71 -23.15
N LYS A 967 24.49 -23.32 -22.34
CA LYS A 967 23.95 -22.72 -21.11
C LYS A 967 24.59 -23.39 -19.89
N GLU A 968 24.33 -22.84 -18.71
CA GLU A 968 24.84 -23.35 -17.42
C GLU A 968 24.69 -24.87 -17.28
N SER A 969 23.49 -25.39 -17.48
CA SER A 969 23.16 -26.81 -17.26
C SER A 969 22.63 -27.51 -18.52
N TRP A 970 22.70 -26.85 -19.68
CA TRP A 970 22.22 -27.41 -20.95
C TRP A 970 23.21 -27.19 -22.09
N LEU A 971 23.61 -28.29 -22.73
CA LEU A 971 24.32 -28.28 -24.01
C LEU A 971 23.28 -28.47 -25.13
N PRO A 972 23.04 -27.45 -25.97
CA PRO A 972 22.14 -27.59 -27.11
C PRO A 972 22.57 -28.75 -28.02
N GLU A 973 21.60 -29.49 -28.55
CA GLU A 973 21.90 -30.64 -29.40
C GLU A 973 22.67 -30.22 -30.66
N ALA A 974 22.36 -29.05 -31.25
CA ALA A 974 23.10 -28.48 -32.38
C ALA A 974 24.59 -28.26 -32.05
N THR A 975 24.91 -27.79 -30.84
CA THR A 975 26.29 -27.63 -30.36
C THR A 975 26.98 -28.99 -30.27
N LYS A 976 26.32 -29.98 -29.67
CA LYS A 976 26.85 -31.34 -29.51
C LYS A 976 27.07 -32.07 -30.83
N GLU A 977 26.14 -31.93 -31.78
CA GLU A 977 26.28 -32.46 -33.14
C GLU A 977 27.43 -31.79 -33.87
N THR A 978 27.57 -30.48 -33.76
CA THR A 978 28.65 -29.74 -34.44
C THR A 978 30.02 -30.10 -33.88
N VAL A 979 30.16 -30.32 -32.57
CA VAL A 979 31.39 -30.85 -31.97
C VAL A 979 31.77 -32.20 -32.58
N LYS A 980 30.79 -33.06 -32.86
CA LYS A 980 31.03 -34.36 -33.51
C LYS A 980 31.36 -34.21 -34.99
N ASP A 981 30.60 -33.39 -35.72
CA ASP A 981 30.75 -33.17 -37.17
C ASP A 981 32.10 -32.54 -37.52
N LEU A 982 32.58 -31.61 -36.69
CA LEU A 982 33.89 -31.00 -36.86
C LEU A 982 35.04 -31.95 -36.51
N GLY A 983 34.78 -33.11 -35.89
CA GLY A 983 35.82 -34.05 -35.47
C GLY A 983 36.66 -33.53 -34.31
N VAL A 984 36.04 -32.81 -33.37
CA VAL A 984 36.73 -32.17 -32.24
C VAL A 984 37.37 -33.22 -31.32
N GLU A 985 38.65 -33.05 -31.04
CA GLU A 985 39.39 -33.87 -30.09
C GLU A 985 39.65 -33.18 -28.75
N LYS A 986 39.62 -31.84 -28.70
CA LYS A 986 39.88 -31.02 -27.51
C LYS A 986 38.90 -29.87 -27.42
N THR A 987 38.30 -29.68 -26.24
CA THR A 987 37.40 -28.56 -25.99
C THR A 987 37.95 -27.63 -24.92
N TYR A 988 37.94 -26.33 -25.20
CA TYR A 988 38.22 -25.28 -24.23
C TYR A 988 36.90 -24.74 -23.70
N VAL A 989 36.59 -25.01 -22.43
CA VAL A 989 35.39 -24.44 -21.80
C VAL A 989 35.81 -23.16 -21.10
N VAL A 990 35.28 -22.02 -21.55
CA VAL A 990 35.62 -20.70 -21.03
C VAL A 990 34.49 -20.24 -20.13
N GLY A 991 34.82 -19.95 -18.88
CA GLY A 991 33.85 -19.64 -17.81
C GLY A 991 33.85 -20.66 -16.67
N GLY A 992 33.50 -20.18 -15.47
CA GLY A 992 33.43 -20.97 -14.24
C GLY A 992 32.32 -22.02 -14.22
N THR A 993 32.29 -22.84 -13.16
CA THR A 993 31.29 -23.90 -12.99
C THR A 993 29.86 -23.37 -12.79
N THR A 994 29.72 -22.10 -12.40
CA THR A 994 28.44 -21.39 -12.21
C THR A 994 27.81 -20.90 -13.51
N VAL A 995 28.58 -20.81 -14.60
CA VAL A 995 28.10 -20.35 -15.92
C VAL A 995 28.10 -21.46 -16.97
N ILE A 996 28.95 -22.49 -16.80
CA ILE A 996 28.89 -23.78 -17.49
C ILE A 996 29.26 -24.85 -16.47
N ASN A 997 28.30 -25.65 -16.03
CA ASN A 997 28.51 -26.66 -15.01
C ASN A 997 29.30 -27.88 -15.53
N ASP A 998 29.72 -28.73 -14.61
CA ASP A 998 30.54 -29.89 -14.95
C ASP A 998 29.78 -30.97 -15.74
N ASP A 999 28.45 -31.00 -15.67
CA ASP A 999 27.66 -31.94 -16.47
C ASP A 999 27.71 -31.63 -17.97
N ILE A 1000 27.92 -30.36 -18.33
CA ILE A 1000 28.18 -29.97 -19.71
C ILE A 1000 29.57 -30.42 -20.16
N THR A 1001 30.58 -30.26 -19.31
CA THR A 1001 31.95 -30.67 -19.66
C THR A 1001 32.08 -32.17 -19.92
N LYS A 1002 31.31 -33.01 -19.22
CA LYS A 1002 31.29 -34.47 -19.41
C LYS A 1002 30.78 -34.89 -20.80
N GLN A 1003 30.05 -34.01 -21.48
CA GLN A 1003 29.49 -34.27 -22.82
C GLN A 1003 30.44 -33.84 -23.95
N LEU A 1004 31.59 -33.24 -23.62
CA LEU A 1004 32.53 -32.65 -24.56
C LEU A 1004 33.89 -33.40 -24.56
N PRO A 1005 34.59 -33.48 -25.70
CA PRO A 1005 35.85 -34.22 -25.81
C PRO A 1005 37.02 -33.46 -25.13
N LYS A 1006 37.78 -34.17 -24.28
CA LYS A 1006 39.04 -33.72 -23.62
C LYS A 1006 39.00 -32.24 -23.18
N VAL A 1007 38.11 -31.92 -22.25
CA VAL A 1007 37.89 -30.55 -21.77
C VAL A 1007 39.09 -29.99 -21.02
N THR A 1008 39.48 -28.76 -21.37
CA THR A 1008 40.33 -27.85 -20.58
C THR A 1008 39.48 -26.64 -20.19
N ARG A 1009 39.21 -26.46 -18.90
CA ARG A 1009 38.45 -25.29 -18.43
C ARG A 1009 39.39 -24.11 -18.21
N LEU A 1010 39.03 -22.94 -18.72
CA LEU A 1010 39.70 -21.66 -18.51
C LEU A 1010 38.71 -20.74 -17.79
N ALA A 1011 38.92 -20.53 -16.49
CA ALA A 1011 37.99 -19.81 -15.63
C ALA A 1011 38.72 -19.17 -14.44
N GLY A 1012 38.30 -17.96 -14.11
CA GLY A 1012 38.70 -17.22 -12.92
C GLY A 1012 37.52 -16.93 -12.00
N ASP A 1013 37.79 -16.18 -10.93
CA ASP A 1013 36.77 -15.79 -9.94
C ASP A 1013 35.74 -14.79 -10.52
N ASP A 1014 36.15 -14.02 -11.53
CA ASP A 1014 35.30 -13.10 -12.29
C ASP A 1014 35.66 -13.09 -13.79
N ARG A 1015 35.02 -12.18 -14.55
CA ARG A 1015 35.25 -12.04 -15.99
C ARG A 1015 36.65 -11.55 -16.35
N TYR A 1016 37.30 -10.80 -15.47
CA TYR A 1016 38.64 -10.24 -15.71
C TYR A 1016 39.70 -11.30 -15.41
N ASP A 1017 39.58 -12.05 -14.30
CA ASP A 1017 40.43 -13.20 -14.03
C ASP A 1017 40.24 -14.29 -15.10
N THR A 1018 39.01 -14.55 -15.54
CA THR A 1018 38.75 -15.48 -16.66
C THR A 1018 39.47 -15.03 -17.93
N ASN A 1019 39.43 -13.72 -18.26
CA ASN A 1019 40.22 -13.17 -19.35
C ASN A 1019 41.72 -13.46 -19.16
N ILE A 1020 42.30 -13.17 -17.99
CA ILE A 1020 43.72 -13.47 -17.71
C ILE A 1020 44.04 -14.97 -17.83
N LYS A 1021 43.19 -15.90 -17.34
CA LYS A 1021 43.41 -17.34 -17.52
C LYS A 1021 43.44 -17.75 -18.98
N VAL A 1022 42.65 -17.11 -19.83
CA VAL A 1022 42.67 -17.35 -21.27
C VAL A 1022 43.94 -16.80 -21.89
N LEU A 1023 44.34 -15.57 -21.53
CA LEU A 1023 45.57 -14.94 -22.03
C LEU A 1023 46.83 -15.74 -21.64
N ASP A 1024 46.91 -16.23 -20.40
CA ASP A 1024 48.02 -17.07 -19.94
C ASP A 1024 48.05 -18.44 -20.65
N HIS A 1025 46.90 -18.98 -21.03
CA HIS A 1025 46.86 -20.28 -21.71
C HIS A 1025 47.35 -20.21 -23.15
N PHE A 1026 46.89 -19.19 -23.89
CA PHE A 1026 47.20 -19.05 -25.31
C PHE A 1026 48.46 -18.21 -25.56
N GLU A 1027 48.84 -17.37 -24.61
CA GLU A 1027 49.96 -16.41 -24.62
C GLU A 1027 49.92 -15.42 -25.80
N ALA A 1028 49.92 -14.12 -25.51
CA ALA A 1028 50.05 -13.13 -26.57
C ALA A 1028 51.47 -13.16 -27.16
N ALA A 1029 51.58 -13.25 -28.48
CA ALA A 1029 52.87 -13.23 -29.17
C ALA A 1029 53.54 -11.84 -29.18
N SER A 1030 52.78 -10.79 -28.88
CA SER A 1030 53.19 -9.39 -28.93
C SER A 1030 53.27 -8.76 -27.54
N LYS A 1031 54.22 -7.82 -27.35
CA LYS A 1031 54.25 -6.90 -26.20
C LYS A 1031 53.31 -5.71 -26.36
N HIS A 1032 52.59 -5.65 -27.47
CA HIS A 1032 51.52 -4.70 -27.73
C HIS A 1032 50.18 -5.40 -27.50
N MET A 1033 49.42 -4.94 -26.52
CA MET A 1033 48.11 -5.49 -26.17
C MET A 1033 46.98 -4.50 -26.45
N TYR A 1034 45.77 -5.02 -26.64
CA TYR A 1034 44.58 -4.22 -26.82
C TYR A 1034 43.75 -4.21 -25.54
N ALA A 1035 43.18 -3.07 -25.17
CA ALA A 1035 42.35 -2.94 -23.98
C ALA A 1035 40.93 -2.50 -24.36
N ALA A 1036 39.93 -3.15 -23.79
CA ALA A 1036 38.52 -2.83 -23.98
C ALA A 1036 37.72 -3.03 -22.70
N THR A 1037 36.56 -2.40 -22.60
CA THR A 1037 35.70 -2.56 -21.42
C THR A 1037 35.12 -3.97 -21.32
N GLY A 1038 35.16 -4.57 -20.13
CA GLY A 1038 34.47 -5.81 -19.80
C GLY A 1038 33.01 -5.61 -19.40
N LYS A 1039 32.53 -4.35 -19.34
CA LYS A 1039 31.14 -4.02 -18.99
C LYS A 1039 30.18 -4.06 -20.19
N ASN A 1040 30.70 -4.03 -21.41
CA ASN A 1040 29.93 -4.06 -22.65
C ASN A 1040 30.70 -4.86 -23.72
N TYR A 1041 30.10 -5.17 -24.87
CA TYR A 1041 30.65 -6.14 -25.82
C TYR A 1041 31.09 -5.55 -27.16
N ALA A 1042 30.45 -4.48 -27.64
CA ALA A 1042 30.55 -4.05 -29.04
C ALA A 1042 31.98 -3.69 -29.49
N ASP A 1043 32.69 -2.90 -28.69
CA ASP A 1043 34.05 -2.44 -29.01
C ASP A 1043 35.07 -3.60 -28.90
N ALA A 1044 34.90 -4.46 -27.89
CA ALA A 1044 35.74 -5.64 -27.72
C ALA A 1044 35.52 -6.68 -28.83
N LEU A 1045 34.27 -6.88 -29.27
CA LEU A 1045 33.94 -7.81 -30.35
C LEU A 1045 34.61 -7.41 -31.66
N THR A 1046 34.47 -6.15 -32.07
CA THR A 1046 35.03 -5.63 -33.32
C THR A 1046 36.55 -5.49 -33.22
N GLY A 1047 37.05 -5.02 -32.07
CA GLY A 1047 38.46 -4.93 -31.75
C GLY A 1047 39.17 -6.28 -31.69
N ALA A 1048 38.49 -7.37 -31.32
CA ALA A 1048 39.09 -8.69 -31.19
C ALA A 1048 39.62 -9.22 -32.53
N VAL A 1049 38.96 -8.85 -33.63
CA VAL A 1049 39.41 -9.20 -34.98
C VAL A 1049 40.74 -8.49 -35.28
N LEU A 1050 40.85 -7.19 -34.95
CA LEU A 1050 42.08 -6.43 -35.15
C LEU A 1050 43.21 -6.91 -34.23
N ALA A 1051 42.90 -7.22 -32.97
CA ALA A 1051 43.86 -7.81 -32.04
C ALA A 1051 44.39 -9.13 -32.58
N ALA A 1052 43.49 -10.01 -33.04
CA ALA A 1052 43.85 -11.29 -33.66
C ALA A 1052 44.77 -11.10 -34.87
N LYS A 1053 44.38 -10.21 -35.81
CA LYS A 1053 45.15 -9.87 -37.02
C LYS A 1053 46.56 -9.38 -36.72
N ASN A 1054 46.74 -8.66 -35.61
CA ASN A 1054 48.04 -8.14 -35.17
C ASN A 1054 48.82 -9.10 -34.25
N ASN A 1055 48.46 -10.38 -34.21
CA ASN A 1055 49.07 -11.40 -33.34
C ASN A 1055 49.07 -10.99 -31.86
N SER A 1056 48.00 -10.33 -31.44
CA SER A 1056 47.77 -9.81 -30.10
C SER A 1056 46.43 -10.28 -29.54
N GLN A 1057 46.13 -9.91 -28.29
CA GLN A 1057 44.92 -10.32 -27.58
C GLN A 1057 44.31 -9.11 -26.86
N ILE A 1058 43.10 -9.29 -26.31
CA ILE A 1058 42.36 -8.26 -25.59
C ILE A 1058 42.45 -8.45 -24.08
N LEU A 1059 42.85 -7.39 -23.39
CA LEU A 1059 42.72 -7.18 -21.96
C LEU A 1059 41.36 -6.55 -21.67
N LEU A 1060 40.59 -7.16 -20.77
CA LEU A 1060 39.36 -6.56 -20.28
C LEU A 1060 39.65 -5.65 -19.07
N VAL A 1061 39.13 -4.43 -19.13
CA VAL A 1061 39.20 -3.42 -18.06
C VAL A 1061 37.80 -2.96 -17.67
N HIS A 1062 37.65 -2.27 -16.53
CA HIS A 1062 36.41 -1.59 -16.16
C HIS A 1062 36.76 -0.20 -15.64
N ASP A 1063 36.01 0.38 -14.70
CA ASP A 1063 36.31 1.70 -14.12
C ASP A 1063 37.76 1.88 -13.60
N LYS A 1064 38.50 0.78 -13.44
CA LYS A 1064 39.95 0.73 -13.25
C LYS A 1064 40.56 -0.42 -14.05
N VAL A 1065 41.89 -0.44 -14.17
CA VAL A 1065 42.63 -1.67 -14.52
C VAL A 1065 42.53 -2.64 -13.35
N PRO A 1066 41.93 -3.84 -13.51
CA PRO A 1066 41.88 -4.83 -12.43
C PRO A 1066 43.28 -5.22 -11.95
N ASP A 1067 43.43 -5.50 -10.67
CA ASP A 1067 44.73 -5.81 -10.06
C ASP A 1067 45.41 -7.02 -10.74
N LEU A 1068 44.63 -8.07 -11.10
CA LEU A 1068 45.15 -9.21 -11.86
C LEU A 1068 45.56 -8.85 -13.30
N THR A 1069 44.89 -7.89 -13.93
CA THR A 1069 45.26 -7.37 -15.25
C THR A 1069 46.55 -6.56 -15.16
N ALA A 1070 46.70 -5.75 -14.11
CA ALA A 1070 47.91 -5.00 -13.80
C ALA A 1070 49.12 -5.92 -13.53
N ASP A 1071 48.92 -6.97 -12.73
CA ASP A 1071 49.94 -7.99 -12.47
C ASP A 1071 50.35 -8.69 -13.77
N TYR A 1072 49.39 -9.09 -14.61
CA TYR A 1072 49.67 -9.70 -15.91
C TYR A 1072 50.44 -8.76 -16.84
N ILE A 1073 50.07 -7.48 -16.91
CA ILE A 1073 50.79 -6.45 -17.68
C ILE A 1073 52.26 -6.38 -17.25
N SER A 1074 52.49 -6.32 -15.94
CA SER A 1074 53.82 -6.21 -15.34
C SER A 1074 54.64 -7.49 -15.56
N ASP A 1075 54.07 -8.66 -15.26
CA ASP A 1075 54.73 -9.96 -15.37
C ASP A 1075 55.12 -10.30 -16.81
N LYS A 1076 54.28 -9.89 -17.77
CA LYS A 1076 54.53 -10.10 -19.20
C LYS A 1076 55.25 -8.93 -19.86
N ASP A 1077 55.74 -7.93 -19.12
CA ASP A 1077 56.53 -6.80 -19.66
C ASP A 1077 55.83 -6.14 -20.86
N ILE A 1078 54.53 -5.90 -20.73
CA ILE A 1078 53.69 -5.28 -21.76
C ILE A 1078 53.88 -3.76 -21.65
N SER A 1079 54.38 -3.15 -22.72
CA SER A 1079 54.83 -1.75 -22.75
C SER A 1079 54.18 -0.95 -23.88
N ARG A 1080 53.21 -1.53 -24.58
CA ARG A 1080 52.44 -0.84 -25.63
C ARG A 1080 50.98 -1.24 -25.56
N PHE A 1081 50.11 -0.24 -25.63
CA PHE A 1081 48.67 -0.47 -25.51
C PHE A 1081 47.90 0.23 -26.63
N THR A 1082 46.83 -0.42 -27.11
CA THR A 1082 45.79 0.24 -27.90
C THR A 1082 44.42 0.04 -27.25
N ILE A 1083 43.73 1.13 -26.96
CA ILE A 1083 42.42 1.11 -26.33
C ILE A 1083 41.32 1.13 -27.39
N PHE A 1084 40.31 0.28 -27.26
CA PHE A 1084 39.08 0.33 -28.04
C PHE A 1084 37.97 1.02 -27.26
N GLY A 1085 37.25 1.92 -27.93
CA GLY A 1085 36.12 2.66 -27.38
C GLY A 1085 36.50 4.04 -26.83
N GLY A 1086 35.52 4.93 -26.80
CA GLY A 1086 35.68 6.29 -26.30
C GLY A 1086 35.90 6.34 -24.78
N PRO A 1087 36.10 7.55 -24.21
CA PRO A 1087 36.25 7.74 -22.77
C PRO A 1087 35.10 7.17 -21.92
N ASN A 1088 33.89 7.04 -22.47
CA ASN A 1088 32.76 6.41 -21.77
C ASN A 1088 32.89 4.88 -21.67
N ALA A 1089 33.57 4.24 -22.63
CA ALA A 1089 33.81 2.80 -22.61
C ALA A 1089 35.06 2.46 -21.76
N VAL A 1090 36.17 3.16 -22.03
CA VAL A 1090 37.42 3.07 -21.26
C VAL A 1090 37.85 4.50 -20.93
N ASN A 1091 37.69 4.90 -19.67
CA ASN A 1091 37.95 6.26 -19.21
C ASN A 1091 39.43 6.68 -19.38
N LYS A 1092 39.67 7.98 -19.20
CA LYS A 1092 41.01 8.57 -19.34
C LYS A 1092 41.96 8.11 -18.24
N ASP A 1093 41.46 7.79 -17.05
CA ASP A 1093 42.28 7.34 -15.91
C ASP A 1093 42.87 5.96 -16.18
N ILE A 1094 42.11 5.05 -16.79
CA ILE A 1094 42.62 3.75 -17.26
C ILE A 1094 43.65 3.96 -18.36
N GLN A 1095 43.39 4.87 -19.30
CA GLN A 1095 44.37 5.19 -20.34
C GLN A 1095 45.68 5.72 -19.73
N GLN A 1096 45.58 6.57 -18.70
CA GLN A 1096 46.74 7.06 -17.98
C GLN A 1096 47.44 5.93 -17.21
N THR A 1097 46.68 5.09 -16.50
CA THR A 1097 47.23 3.90 -15.81
C THR A 1097 47.98 2.98 -16.77
N LEU A 1098 47.46 2.77 -17.99
CA LEU A 1098 48.14 2.00 -19.04
C LEU A 1098 49.39 2.71 -19.60
N ARG A 1099 49.45 4.04 -19.55
CA ARG A 1099 50.65 4.82 -19.91
C ARG A 1099 51.74 4.70 -18.86
N ASP A 1100 51.35 4.52 -17.61
CA ASP A 1100 52.28 4.46 -16.47
C ASP A 1100 53.00 3.11 -16.35
N TYR A 1101 52.54 2.06 -17.06
CA TYR A 1101 53.28 0.79 -17.26
C TYR A 1101 54.28 0.88 -18.41
#